data_AF-A0A7V3K3V5-F1
#
_entry.id   AF-A0A7V3K3V5-F1
#
_cell.length_a   1.000
_cell.length_b   1.000
_cell.length_c   1.000
_cell.angle_alpha   90.00
_cell.angle_beta   90.00
_cell.angle_gamma   90.00
#
_symmetry.space_group_name_H-M   'P 1'
#
loop_
_entity.id
_entity.type
_entity.pdbx_description
1 polymer ?
#
loop_
_entity_poly.entity_id
_entity_poly.type
_entity_poly.pdbx_seq_one_letter_code
_entity_poly.pdbx_strand_id
1 'polypeptide(L)'
;MAPRVWLITGCATGFGALLAQKVLDRGEALVATDKDVHALSHLKAPDPSLLLPLQMDVTKDEEIAQVVRAALDRFGKIDILVNNAGVGHGGPIEEATMDEVRFVMAVNALGVMAVTKAVLPHMRARGAGHIINISSDSGKVAFPFQGLYTAAKHAVEGFSETLWHEVHPFGVKVTILEPCGMFKTGMPRSAIERALETVKPDSPYYAWASQMGKAMRAEWEHATDPNVVADAVLEVADMEQPPLRRRVGPPDRTGLVGLRNQMPDEEYVEFIRKLTAGAAKPARRKGRLSGGALVVRTLRQAGVTHCFTIVGGHNFHLVDACLDQGIRVIDVRHEMNAAHMADAWARFTGKPALVTVDAAPGLVNALSGIEVAYEAQVPMIVTCAQGSLEGRDIGVMQAIDQLRLLRPVTKWQRTCFSLKRLPEYTAMAMRHATTGRPGPVFLDFPLELLSATVDEDEVTWPEKYRPEGRPLGDPALVRQALEVLRTARRPLIVAGSGVWWAGAGEDLRRFVEATGIPVLTRNLARGLVPDDHPLCCGFYPTPAADADAFLVLGTRLDWTIGYGRFPLFSRGAKVAQVDIVPEAIGKTRPIDVGIVGDAGQVLRQMLDLLPEVRDWSMDPDWPARARGTLLAMREETAKAARLDERPKDRPMHSIQLVQALAACLDREAIKVVDGGYIGAFGIQYLDANVPGGVTWVGSAAHLGVGLAYAIAGKLAHPEKPVVALMGDGSFGLCAMEFDTAVRHKVPIVVVIANDEGWGEVRDGQRRRFGEDRIVATHLGLVRYDEMAKALGGYGEYVERVEEIAPAIQRAFASGLPAIVNVHTDPEQRSTAVAGLPWITE
;
A
#
# COMPACT_ATOMS: atom_id res chain seq x y z
N MET A 1 -0.93 -70.50 -6.37
CA MET A 1 0.21 -70.18 -7.25
C MET A 1 1.45 -70.02 -6.38
N ALA A 2 2.64 -70.38 -6.85
CA ALA A 2 3.87 -70.11 -6.09
C ALA A 2 4.04 -68.59 -5.92
N PRO A 3 4.49 -68.10 -4.75
CA PRO A 3 4.66 -66.67 -4.52
C PRO A 3 5.65 -66.07 -5.54
N ARG A 4 5.41 -64.81 -5.93
CA ARG A 4 6.40 -64.02 -6.66
C ARG A 4 7.57 -63.70 -5.72
N VAL A 5 8.78 -63.67 -6.26
CA VAL A 5 10.00 -63.34 -5.53
C VAL A 5 10.45 -61.93 -5.88
N TRP A 6 10.45 -61.04 -4.89
CA TRP A 6 10.87 -59.65 -5.01
C TRP A 6 12.28 -59.45 -4.49
N LEU A 7 13.07 -58.64 -5.17
CA LEU A 7 14.31 -58.07 -4.63
C LEU A 7 14.14 -56.55 -4.58
N ILE A 8 14.20 -55.96 -3.39
CA ILE A 8 14.00 -54.52 -3.18
C ILE A 8 15.25 -53.92 -2.54
N THR A 9 15.74 -52.83 -3.12
CA THR A 9 16.90 -52.08 -2.59
C THR A 9 16.47 -50.94 -1.65
N GLY A 10 17.13 -50.79 -0.51
CA GLY A 10 16.87 -49.71 0.45
C GLY A 10 15.57 -49.88 1.23
N CYS A 11 15.43 -50.98 1.96
CA CYS A 11 14.22 -51.34 2.70
C CYS A 11 14.17 -50.80 4.14
N ALA A 12 15.18 -50.06 4.62
CA ALA A 12 15.16 -49.58 6.01
C ALA A 12 14.10 -48.51 6.29
N THR A 13 13.81 -47.62 5.32
CA THR A 13 12.90 -46.48 5.51
C THR A 13 12.16 -46.10 4.23
N GLY A 14 11.20 -45.17 4.33
CA GLY A 14 10.55 -44.53 3.17
C GLY A 14 9.76 -45.51 2.30
N PHE A 15 9.83 -45.34 0.97
CA PHE A 15 9.07 -46.16 0.02
C PHE A 15 9.45 -47.64 0.09
N GLY A 16 10.75 -47.94 0.23
CA GLY A 16 11.26 -49.32 0.26
C GLY A 16 10.76 -50.11 1.47
N ALA A 17 10.70 -49.50 2.65
CA ALA A 17 10.14 -50.13 3.85
C ALA A 17 8.64 -50.42 3.72
N LEU A 18 7.86 -49.44 3.23
CA LEU A 18 6.42 -49.58 3.04
C LEU A 18 6.09 -50.64 1.99
N LEU A 19 6.81 -50.63 0.86
CA LEU A 19 6.65 -51.62 -0.19
C LEU A 19 7.03 -53.01 0.30
N ALA A 20 8.17 -53.14 1.00
CA ALA A 20 8.62 -54.41 1.57
C ALA A 20 7.55 -55.03 2.48
N GLN A 21 6.99 -54.25 3.40
CA GLN A 21 5.92 -54.74 4.27
C GLN A 21 4.67 -55.15 3.48
N LYS A 22 4.23 -54.33 2.51
CA LYS A 22 3.06 -54.66 1.67
C LYS A 22 3.26 -55.93 0.81
N VAL A 23 4.47 -56.18 0.32
CA VAL A 23 4.81 -57.42 -0.40
C VAL A 23 4.68 -58.64 0.53
N LEU A 24 5.21 -58.54 1.75
CA LEU A 24 5.09 -59.62 2.74
C LEU A 24 3.63 -59.85 3.17
N ASP A 25 2.86 -58.79 3.36
CA ASP A 25 1.43 -58.86 3.71
C ASP A 25 0.58 -59.54 2.61
N ARG A 26 1.03 -59.46 1.34
CA ARG A 26 0.44 -60.20 0.20
C ARG A 26 0.83 -61.68 0.16
N GLY A 27 1.68 -62.15 1.07
CA GLY A 27 2.18 -63.53 1.10
C GLY A 27 3.21 -63.83 0.00
N GLU A 28 3.87 -62.80 -0.53
CA GLU A 28 4.92 -62.96 -1.54
C GLU A 28 6.32 -63.05 -0.90
N ALA A 29 7.26 -63.66 -1.61
CA ALA A 29 8.62 -63.83 -1.13
C ALA A 29 9.43 -62.55 -1.39
N LEU A 30 10.21 -62.13 -0.40
CA LEU A 30 10.95 -60.88 -0.42
C LEU A 30 12.40 -61.08 0.01
N VAL A 31 13.30 -60.65 -0.85
CA VAL A 31 14.70 -60.34 -0.54
C VAL A 31 14.77 -58.85 -0.23
N ALA A 32 14.74 -58.52 1.07
CA ALA A 32 14.80 -57.15 1.56
C ALA A 32 16.26 -56.77 1.80
N THR A 33 16.69 -55.63 1.28
CA THR A 33 18.10 -55.24 1.38
C THR A 33 18.28 -53.80 1.86
N ASP A 34 19.31 -53.57 2.66
CA ASP A 34 19.78 -52.25 3.05
C ASP A 34 21.28 -52.32 3.41
N LYS A 35 21.98 -51.19 3.41
CA LYS A 35 23.40 -51.13 3.79
C LYS A 35 23.61 -51.50 5.28
N ASP A 36 22.56 -51.36 6.08
CA ASP A 36 22.50 -51.85 7.46
C ASP A 36 21.37 -52.90 7.58
N VAL A 37 21.74 -54.18 7.62
CA VAL A 37 20.78 -55.28 7.74
C VAL A 37 19.97 -55.23 9.03
N HIS A 38 20.51 -54.65 10.12
CA HIS A 38 19.78 -54.55 11.40
C HIS A 38 18.60 -53.59 11.30
N ALA A 39 18.69 -52.59 10.42
CA ALA A 39 17.60 -51.65 10.15
C ALA A 39 16.36 -52.34 9.54
N LEU A 40 16.48 -53.57 9.03
CA LEU A 40 15.38 -54.35 8.46
C LEU A 40 14.55 -55.12 9.50
N SER A 41 14.92 -55.07 10.78
CA SER A 41 14.24 -55.79 11.88
C SER A 41 12.77 -55.41 12.09
N HIS A 42 12.33 -54.29 11.52
CA HIS A 42 10.95 -53.83 11.58
C HIS A 42 10.02 -54.62 10.63
N LEU A 43 10.55 -55.31 9.62
CA LEU A 43 9.76 -56.06 8.64
C LEU A 43 9.24 -57.36 9.25
N LYS A 44 7.95 -57.64 9.05
CA LYS A 44 7.28 -58.84 9.58
C LYS A 44 6.64 -59.62 8.45
N ALA A 45 7.02 -60.89 8.32
CA ALA A 45 6.40 -61.80 7.37
C ALA A 45 5.36 -62.70 8.06
N PRO A 46 4.24 -63.04 7.40
CA PRO A 46 3.29 -64.02 7.92
C PRO A 46 3.91 -65.42 8.03
N ASP A 47 4.88 -65.73 7.15
CA ASP A 47 5.75 -66.90 7.24
C ASP A 47 7.22 -66.43 7.14
N PRO A 48 8.07 -66.68 8.16
CA PRO A 48 9.50 -66.34 8.11
C PRO A 48 10.23 -66.90 6.89
N SER A 49 9.72 -67.97 6.27
CA SER A 49 10.33 -68.55 5.08
C SER A 49 10.31 -67.63 3.86
N LEU A 50 9.39 -66.66 3.83
CA LEU A 50 9.16 -65.70 2.76
C LEU A 50 10.07 -64.47 2.82
N LEU A 51 10.72 -64.18 3.96
CA LEU A 51 11.59 -63.01 4.12
C LEU A 51 13.06 -63.41 4.20
N LEU A 52 13.88 -62.84 3.32
CA LEU A 52 15.33 -62.94 3.34
C LEU A 52 15.94 -61.53 3.50
N PRO A 53 16.23 -61.08 4.74
CA PRO A 53 16.89 -59.81 4.98
C PRO A 53 18.40 -59.94 4.76
N LEU A 54 18.98 -59.11 3.90
CA LEU A 54 20.42 -59.14 3.59
C LEU A 54 21.03 -57.75 3.62
N GLN A 55 22.31 -57.69 4.01
CA GLN A 55 23.08 -56.47 3.87
C GLN A 55 23.43 -56.26 2.39
N MET A 56 23.17 -55.06 1.87
CA MET A 56 23.59 -54.66 0.54
C MET A 56 23.80 -53.14 0.46
N ASP A 57 25.06 -52.75 0.36
CA ASP A 57 25.42 -51.44 -0.17
C ASP A 57 25.43 -51.49 -1.70
N VAL A 58 24.52 -50.77 -2.34
CA VAL A 58 24.40 -50.70 -3.81
C VAL A 58 25.62 -50.09 -4.50
N THR A 59 26.59 -49.55 -3.74
CA THR A 59 27.86 -49.06 -4.27
C THR A 59 28.96 -50.13 -4.31
N LYS A 60 28.68 -51.35 -3.83
CA LYS A 60 29.67 -52.44 -3.74
C LYS A 60 29.24 -53.67 -4.54
N ASP A 61 29.91 -53.91 -5.67
CA ASP A 61 29.61 -55.00 -6.59
C ASP A 61 29.62 -56.40 -5.93
N GLU A 62 30.52 -56.62 -4.96
CA GLU A 62 30.63 -57.89 -4.25
C GLU A 62 29.39 -58.20 -3.40
N GLU A 63 28.86 -57.20 -2.69
CA GLU A 63 27.65 -57.36 -1.87
C GLU A 63 26.42 -57.60 -2.77
N ILE A 64 26.32 -56.88 -3.90
CA ILE A 64 25.26 -57.09 -4.90
C ILE A 64 25.30 -58.53 -5.43
N ALA A 65 26.47 -59.04 -5.82
CA ALA A 65 26.62 -60.40 -6.34
C ALA A 65 26.27 -61.46 -5.29
N GLN A 66 26.63 -61.23 -4.02
CA GLN A 66 26.28 -62.13 -2.91
C GLN A 66 24.77 -62.17 -2.68
N VAL A 67 24.09 -61.03 -2.71
CA VAL A 67 22.63 -60.96 -2.53
C VAL A 67 21.89 -61.67 -3.65
N VAL A 68 22.27 -61.43 -4.91
CA VAL A 68 21.63 -62.09 -6.06
C VAL A 68 21.82 -63.60 -5.97
N ARG A 69 23.01 -64.07 -5.59
CA ARG A 69 23.26 -65.51 -5.37
C ARG A 69 22.40 -66.06 -4.24
N ALA A 70 22.37 -65.40 -3.08
CA ALA A 70 21.57 -65.83 -1.94
C ALA A 70 20.06 -65.86 -2.26
N ALA A 71 19.56 -64.89 -3.05
CA ALA A 71 18.19 -64.86 -3.53
C ALA A 71 17.86 -66.09 -4.40
N LEU A 72 18.76 -66.44 -5.32
CA LEU A 72 18.59 -67.59 -6.21
C LEU A 72 18.76 -68.92 -5.48
N ASP A 73 19.71 -69.02 -4.55
CA ASP A 73 19.90 -70.21 -3.72
C ASP A 73 18.68 -70.47 -2.83
N ARG A 74 18.07 -69.40 -2.31
CA ARG A 74 16.91 -69.48 -1.42
C ARG A 74 15.60 -69.74 -2.15
N PHE A 75 15.33 -69.01 -3.23
CA PHE A 75 14.01 -68.98 -3.87
C PHE A 75 14.01 -69.51 -5.32
N GLY A 76 15.17 -69.83 -5.88
CA GLY A 76 15.35 -70.35 -7.24
C GLY A 76 15.19 -69.33 -8.35
N LYS A 77 14.67 -68.13 -8.05
CA LYS A 77 14.30 -67.12 -9.04
C LYS A 77 14.16 -65.72 -8.43
N ILE A 78 14.14 -64.70 -9.28
CA ILE A 78 13.77 -63.31 -8.94
C ILE A 78 12.72 -62.86 -9.97
N ASP A 79 11.48 -62.68 -9.54
CA ASP A 79 10.38 -62.27 -10.43
C ASP A 79 10.37 -60.76 -10.66
N ILE A 80 10.61 -59.99 -9.59
CA ILE A 80 10.52 -58.52 -9.61
C ILE A 80 11.74 -57.92 -8.92
N LEU A 81 12.42 -56.99 -9.60
CA LEU A 81 13.48 -56.16 -9.05
C LEU A 81 12.95 -54.73 -8.87
N VAL A 82 13.06 -54.17 -7.66
CA VAL A 82 12.75 -52.76 -7.39
C VAL A 82 14.01 -52.04 -6.94
N ASN A 83 14.57 -51.24 -7.85
CA ASN A 83 15.70 -50.37 -7.55
C ASN A 83 15.18 -49.08 -6.90
N ASN A 84 15.10 -49.10 -5.56
CA ASN A 84 14.56 -48.01 -4.75
C ASN A 84 15.63 -47.23 -3.96
N ALA A 85 16.77 -47.86 -3.64
CA ALA A 85 17.84 -47.22 -2.87
C ALA A 85 18.24 -45.88 -3.50
N GLY A 86 18.30 -44.84 -2.66
CA GLY A 86 18.63 -43.51 -3.11
C GLY A 86 18.96 -42.56 -1.98
N VAL A 87 19.62 -41.46 -2.31
CA VAL A 87 19.98 -40.36 -1.42
C VAL A 87 19.60 -39.01 -2.03
N GLY A 88 19.18 -38.08 -1.17
CA GLY A 88 18.85 -36.72 -1.56
C GLY A 88 20.08 -35.82 -1.53
N HIS A 89 20.05 -34.73 -2.29
CA HIS A 89 21.06 -33.68 -2.22
C HIS A 89 20.40 -32.31 -2.43
N GLY A 90 20.75 -31.34 -1.58
CA GLY A 90 20.29 -29.95 -1.67
C GLY A 90 21.46 -28.99 -1.48
N GLY A 91 21.53 -27.94 -2.29
CA GLY A 91 22.54 -26.89 -2.20
C GLY A 91 23.08 -26.42 -3.56
N PRO A 92 23.85 -25.32 -3.61
CA PRO A 92 24.46 -24.81 -4.83
C PRO A 92 25.48 -25.81 -5.41
N ILE A 93 25.51 -25.96 -6.74
CA ILE A 93 26.47 -26.88 -7.40
C ILE A 93 27.91 -26.47 -7.13
N GLU A 94 28.19 -25.15 -7.12
CA GLU A 94 29.54 -24.61 -6.85
C GLU A 94 30.08 -25.00 -5.47
N GLU A 95 29.19 -25.20 -4.49
CA GLU A 95 29.56 -25.49 -3.10
C GLU A 95 29.55 -26.99 -2.78
N ALA A 96 29.10 -27.84 -3.70
CA ALA A 96 29.11 -29.28 -3.52
C ALA A 96 30.53 -29.84 -3.71
N THR A 97 30.99 -30.66 -2.78
CA THR A 97 32.28 -31.33 -2.88
C THR A 97 32.23 -32.46 -3.91
N MET A 98 33.37 -32.78 -4.53
CA MET A 98 33.41 -33.88 -5.50
C MET A 98 33.14 -35.25 -4.87
N ASP A 99 33.38 -35.43 -3.57
CA ASP A 99 33.03 -36.65 -2.86
C ASP A 99 31.51 -36.81 -2.77
N GLU A 100 30.77 -35.73 -2.54
CA GLU A 100 29.30 -35.71 -2.56
C GLU A 100 28.76 -35.98 -3.97
N VAL A 101 29.36 -35.37 -5.00
CA VAL A 101 29.02 -35.64 -6.41
C VAL A 101 29.18 -37.13 -6.72
N ARG A 102 30.33 -37.72 -6.37
CA ARG A 102 30.59 -39.16 -6.59
C ARG A 102 29.61 -40.02 -5.80
N PHE A 103 29.36 -39.69 -4.54
CA PHE A 103 28.47 -40.46 -3.68
C PHE A 103 27.02 -40.48 -4.19
N VAL A 104 26.45 -39.32 -4.55
CA VAL A 104 25.09 -39.23 -5.10
C VAL A 104 24.98 -40.03 -6.39
N MET A 105 25.96 -39.92 -7.30
CA MET A 105 25.97 -40.69 -8.55
C MET A 105 26.17 -42.19 -8.33
N ALA A 106 27.03 -42.57 -7.39
CA ALA A 106 27.31 -43.96 -7.06
C ALA A 106 26.05 -44.67 -6.55
N VAL A 107 25.28 -44.02 -5.66
CA VAL A 107 24.06 -44.61 -5.11
C VAL A 107 22.89 -44.53 -6.09
N ASN A 108 22.57 -43.32 -6.58
CA ASN A 108 21.31 -43.08 -7.29
C ASN A 108 21.32 -43.57 -8.74
N ALA A 109 22.49 -43.69 -9.38
CA ALA A 109 22.60 -44.06 -10.79
C ALA A 109 23.40 -45.34 -10.98
N LEU A 110 24.67 -45.38 -10.55
CA LEU A 110 25.53 -46.56 -10.75
C LEU A 110 25.02 -47.78 -9.98
N GLY A 111 24.50 -47.60 -8.77
CA GLY A 111 23.91 -48.68 -7.99
C GLY A 111 22.70 -49.32 -8.67
N VAL A 112 21.83 -48.51 -9.27
CA VAL A 112 20.69 -48.98 -10.09
C VAL A 112 21.21 -49.85 -11.25
N MET A 113 22.22 -49.37 -11.97
CA MET A 113 22.83 -50.09 -13.09
C MET A 113 23.49 -51.40 -12.63
N ALA A 114 24.23 -51.38 -11.52
CA ALA A 114 24.96 -52.52 -11.00
C ALA A 114 24.02 -53.65 -10.54
N VAL A 115 22.98 -53.31 -9.77
CA VAL A 115 21.98 -54.29 -9.31
C VAL A 115 21.20 -54.85 -10.49
N THR A 116 20.77 -54.01 -11.43
CA THR A 116 20.11 -54.47 -12.66
C THR A 116 21.01 -55.42 -13.46
N LYS A 117 22.29 -55.08 -13.65
CA LYS A 117 23.24 -55.93 -14.39
C LYS A 117 23.45 -57.29 -13.73
N ALA A 118 23.40 -57.36 -12.39
CA ALA A 118 23.52 -58.62 -11.66
C ALA A 118 22.26 -59.50 -11.78
N VAL A 119 21.06 -58.92 -11.77
CA VAL A 119 19.79 -59.66 -11.82
C VAL A 119 19.37 -60.05 -13.24
N LEU A 120 19.61 -59.17 -14.22
CA LEU A 120 19.09 -59.28 -15.58
C LEU A 120 19.42 -60.61 -16.31
N PRO A 121 20.65 -61.17 -16.23
CA PRO A 121 20.96 -62.44 -16.90
C PRO A 121 20.04 -63.58 -16.49
N HIS A 122 19.59 -63.60 -15.23
CA HIS A 122 18.69 -64.61 -14.68
C HIS A 122 17.25 -64.44 -15.18
N MET A 123 16.74 -63.19 -15.20
CA MET A 123 15.42 -62.89 -15.76
C MET A 123 15.37 -63.21 -17.27
N ARG A 124 16.41 -62.81 -18.01
CA ARG A 124 16.57 -63.10 -19.44
C ARG A 124 16.58 -64.60 -19.72
N ALA A 125 17.36 -65.38 -18.97
CA ALA A 125 17.45 -66.83 -19.17
C ALA A 125 16.10 -67.54 -18.96
N ARG A 126 15.25 -66.99 -18.08
CA ARG A 126 13.89 -67.50 -17.83
C ARG A 126 12.86 -67.02 -18.86
N GLY A 127 13.16 -65.98 -19.63
CA GLY A 127 12.20 -65.34 -20.54
C GLY A 127 11.12 -64.52 -19.82
N ALA A 128 11.33 -64.16 -18.55
CA ALA A 128 10.34 -63.48 -17.73
C ALA A 128 11.00 -62.71 -16.56
N GLY A 129 10.47 -61.53 -16.25
CA GLY A 129 10.84 -60.72 -15.09
C GLY A 129 10.37 -59.28 -15.24
N HIS A 130 10.39 -58.50 -14.15
CA HIS A 130 10.06 -57.08 -14.17
C HIS A 130 11.05 -56.27 -13.35
N ILE A 131 11.66 -55.28 -13.98
CA ILE A 131 12.58 -54.32 -13.35
C ILE A 131 11.85 -52.99 -13.19
N ILE A 132 11.72 -52.51 -11.96
CA ILE A 132 11.09 -51.25 -11.60
C ILE A 132 12.17 -50.33 -11.01
N ASN A 133 12.51 -49.27 -11.74
CA ASN A 133 13.50 -48.29 -11.32
C ASN A 133 12.79 -47.05 -10.77
N ILE A 134 13.10 -46.68 -9.51
CA ILE A 134 12.51 -45.49 -8.88
C ILE A 134 13.29 -44.25 -9.31
N SER A 135 12.70 -43.47 -10.22
CA SER A 135 13.20 -42.18 -10.69
C SER A 135 12.63 -41.03 -9.84
N SER A 136 12.22 -39.92 -10.46
CA SER A 136 11.59 -38.73 -9.87
C SER A 136 11.12 -37.83 -11.03
N ASP A 137 10.19 -36.92 -10.79
CA ASP A 137 9.99 -35.74 -11.65
C ASP A 137 11.31 -35.03 -12.00
N SER A 138 12.27 -35.01 -11.07
CA SER A 138 13.64 -34.50 -11.27
C SER A 138 14.46 -35.25 -12.33
N GLY A 139 13.97 -36.37 -12.86
CA GLY A 139 14.51 -37.04 -14.05
C GLY A 139 14.03 -36.45 -15.38
N LYS A 140 13.04 -35.56 -15.34
CA LYS A 140 12.44 -34.89 -16.51
C LYS A 140 12.49 -33.37 -16.43
N VAL A 141 12.50 -32.82 -15.22
CA VAL A 141 12.52 -31.39 -14.96
C VAL A 141 13.68 -31.05 -14.02
N ALA A 142 14.21 -29.83 -14.14
CA ALA A 142 15.35 -29.38 -13.33
C ALA A 142 14.94 -28.24 -12.40
N PHE A 143 15.41 -28.30 -11.16
CA PHE A 143 15.16 -27.27 -10.15
C PHE A 143 16.48 -26.67 -9.63
N PRO A 144 16.54 -25.36 -9.34
CA PRO A 144 17.68 -24.76 -8.64
C PRO A 144 17.99 -25.49 -7.33
N PHE A 145 19.26 -25.56 -6.97
CA PHE A 145 19.77 -26.22 -5.76
C PHE A 145 19.53 -27.74 -5.64
N GLN A 146 19.05 -28.40 -6.70
CA GLN A 146 18.91 -29.86 -6.76
C GLN A 146 19.78 -30.52 -7.84
N GLY A 147 20.77 -29.78 -8.38
CA GLY A 147 21.51 -30.16 -9.58
C GLY A 147 22.09 -31.58 -9.59
N LEU A 148 22.71 -32.02 -8.49
CA LEU A 148 23.29 -33.37 -8.40
C LEU A 148 22.22 -34.47 -8.41
N TYR A 149 21.12 -34.25 -7.69
CA TYR A 149 20.00 -35.18 -7.65
C TYR A 149 19.30 -35.26 -9.01
N THR A 150 19.03 -34.11 -9.63
CA THR A 150 18.48 -34.01 -10.99
C THR A 150 19.35 -34.75 -12.00
N ALA A 151 20.68 -34.54 -11.99
CA ALA A 151 21.59 -35.22 -12.90
C ALA A 151 21.55 -36.75 -12.74
N ALA A 152 21.57 -37.25 -11.50
CA ALA A 152 21.50 -38.69 -11.25
C ALA A 152 20.16 -39.30 -11.71
N LYS A 153 19.04 -38.61 -11.49
CA LYS A 153 17.71 -39.11 -11.91
C LYS A 153 17.53 -39.06 -13.44
N HIS A 154 18.09 -38.07 -14.13
CA HIS A 154 18.15 -38.07 -15.60
C HIS A 154 18.98 -39.26 -16.13
N ALA A 155 20.06 -39.64 -15.44
CA ALA A 155 20.83 -40.83 -15.80
C ALA A 155 20.01 -42.13 -15.63
N VAL A 156 19.21 -42.24 -14.58
CA VAL A 156 18.28 -43.38 -14.38
C VAL A 156 17.23 -43.45 -15.47
N GLU A 157 16.65 -42.32 -15.88
CA GLU A 157 15.68 -42.25 -16.99
C GLU A 157 16.29 -42.79 -18.29
N GLY A 158 17.45 -42.25 -18.70
CA GLY A 158 18.11 -42.64 -19.94
C GLY A 158 18.55 -44.11 -19.94
N PHE A 159 19.08 -44.59 -18.81
CA PHE A 159 19.43 -46.00 -18.62
C PHE A 159 18.21 -46.92 -18.76
N SER A 160 17.13 -46.59 -18.07
CA SER A 160 15.94 -47.45 -18.02
C SER A 160 15.18 -47.49 -19.34
N GLU A 161 15.12 -46.37 -20.06
CA GLU A 161 14.53 -46.30 -21.40
C GLU A 161 15.31 -47.12 -22.41
N THR A 162 16.65 -47.05 -22.36
CA THR A 162 17.52 -47.90 -23.20
C THR A 162 17.31 -49.37 -22.86
N LEU A 163 17.32 -49.71 -21.58
CA LEU A 163 17.14 -51.08 -21.09
C LEU A 163 15.79 -51.66 -21.54
N TRP A 164 14.72 -50.87 -21.52
CA TRP A 164 13.39 -51.30 -21.95
C TRP A 164 13.41 -51.84 -23.39
N HIS A 165 14.10 -51.16 -24.30
CA HIS A 165 14.27 -51.63 -25.69
C HIS A 165 15.11 -52.90 -25.77
N GLU A 166 16.21 -52.98 -25.02
CA GLU A 166 17.15 -54.11 -25.07
C GLU A 166 16.54 -55.41 -24.54
N VAL A 167 15.69 -55.34 -23.51
CA VAL A 167 15.23 -56.53 -22.79
C VAL A 167 13.84 -57.01 -23.19
N HIS A 168 13.07 -56.18 -23.90
CA HIS A 168 11.73 -56.52 -24.39
C HIS A 168 11.67 -57.84 -25.19
N PRO A 169 12.60 -58.13 -26.14
CA PRO A 169 12.59 -59.40 -26.88
C PRO A 169 12.77 -60.65 -26.01
N PHE A 170 13.28 -60.50 -24.78
CA PHE A 170 13.50 -61.60 -23.84
C PHE A 170 12.37 -61.75 -22.82
N GLY A 171 11.22 -61.10 -23.01
CA GLY A 171 10.07 -61.19 -22.10
C GLY A 171 10.29 -60.53 -20.73
N VAL A 172 11.33 -59.70 -20.59
CA VAL A 172 11.59 -58.91 -19.38
C VAL A 172 10.96 -57.54 -19.55
N LYS A 173 10.26 -57.07 -18.52
CA LYS A 173 9.58 -55.78 -18.46
C LYS A 173 10.44 -54.76 -17.73
N VAL A 174 10.36 -53.50 -18.13
CA VAL A 174 11.00 -52.38 -17.43
C VAL A 174 9.97 -51.27 -17.19
N THR A 175 9.93 -50.74 -15.98
CA THR A 175 9.12 -49.57 -15.62
C THR A 175 9.99 -48.56 -14.89
N ILE A 176 9.79 -47.30 -15.24
CA ILE A 176 10.30 -46.13 -14.55
C ILE A 176 9.16 -45.55 -13.72
N LEU A 177 9.27 -45.64 -12.40
CA LEU A 177 8.33 -45.00 -11.51
C LEU A 177 8.84 -43.57 -11.23
N GLU A 178 8.00 -42.57 -11.49
CA GLU A 178 8.32 -41.14 -11.33
C GLU A 178 7.50 -40.56 -10.16
N PRO A 179 7.98 -40.62 -8.90
CA PRO A 179 7.41 -39.81 -7.83
C PRO A 179 7.54 -38.32 -8.17
N CYS A 180 6.40 -37.62 -8.22
CA CYS A 180 6.30 -36.20 -8.53
C CYS A 180 5.93 -35.42 -7.27
N GLY A 181 6.74 -34.43 -6.89
CA GLY A 181 6.54 -33.66 -5.66
C GLY A 181 7.16 -34.26 -4.40
N MET A 182 6.82 -33.66 -3.26
CA MET A 182 7.40 -33.98 -1.96
C MET A 182 6.63 -35.10 -1.25
N PHE A 183 7.34 -36.10 -0.73
CA PHE A 183 6.77 -37.20 0.05
C PHE A 183 7.35 -37.24 1.47
N LYS A 184 6.53 -37.66 2.45
CA LYS A 184 6.92 -37.68 3.87
C LYS A 184 7.90 -38.82 4.20
N THR A 185 9.12 -38.72 3.68
CA THR A 185 10.22 -39.67 3.92
C THR A 185 11.46 -38.96 4.47
N GLY A 186 12.47 -39.72 4.90
CA GLY A 186 13.72 -39.17 5.43
C GLY A 186 14.64 -38.53 4.38
N MET A 187 14.50 -38.90 3.10
CA MET A 187 15.38 -38.44 2.02
C MET A 187 15.23 -36.93 1.73
N PRO A 188 14.03 -36.36 1.60
CA PRO A 188 13.90 -34.91 1.43
C PRO A 188 14.25 -34.13 2.68
N ARG A 189 13.98 -34.68 3.87
CA ARG A 189 14.34 -34.05 5.14
C ARG A 189 15.84 -33.81 5.23
N SER A 190 16.66 -34.81 4.92
CA SER A 190 18.12 -34.68 4.96
C SER A 190 18.66 -33.73 3.88
N ALA A 191 18.03 -33.65 2.71
CA ALA A 191 18.37 -32.68 1.67
C ALA A 191 18.05 -31.23 2.10
N ILE A 192 16.93 -31.02 2.81
CA ILE A 192 16.51 -29.71 3.33
C ILE A 192 17.41 -29.25 4.48
N GLU A 193 17.67 -30.13 5.45
CA GLU A 193 18.57 -29.84 6.59
C GLU A 193 19.96 -29.45 6.07
N ARG A 194 20.49 -30.22 5.12
CA ARG A 194 21.74 -29.88 4.42
C ARG A 194 21.69 -28.51 3.75
N ALA A 195 20.71 -28.24 2.89
CA ALA A 195 20.60 -26.96 2.19
C ALA A 195 20.56 -25.75 3.14
N LEU A 196 20.04 -25.93 4.36
CA LEU A 196 19.94 -24.88 5.38
C LEU A 196 21.19 -24.77 6.27
N GLU A 197 21.94 -25.86 6.47
CA GLU A 197 23.06 -25.91 7.40
C GLU A 197 24.43 -25.75 6.73
N THR A 198 24.58 -26.19 5.47
CA THR A 198 25.89 -26.21 4.79
C THR A 198 26.20 -24.93 4.01
N VAL A 199 25.16 -24.18 3.57
CA VAL A 199 25.37 -22.89 2.91
C VAL A 199 25.64 -21.83 3.97
N LYS A 200 26.87 -21.34 4.03
CA LYS A 200 27.30 -20.38 5.06
C LYS A 200 26.76 -18.97 4.79
N PRO A 201 26.56 -18.14 5.82
CA PRO A 201 26.06 -16.76 5.67
C PRO A 201 26.85 -15.84 4.72
N ASP A 202 28.13 -16.13 4.50
CA ASP A 202 29.03 -15.39 3.61
C ASP A 202 28.98 -15.89 2.16
N SER A 203 28.25 -16.97 1.87
CA SER A 203 28.01 -17.46 0.51
C SER A 203 27.18 -16.46 -0.30
N PRO A 204 27.52 -16.22 -1.60
CA PRO A 204 26.66 -15.44 -2.49
C PRO A 204 25.29 -16.09 -2.72
N TYR A 205 25.14 -17.38 -2.42
CA TYR A 205 23.88 -18.13 -2.52
C TYR A 205 23.06 -18.14 -1.24
N TYR A 206 23.61 -17.68 -0.11
CA TYR A 206 23.00 -17.88 1.21
C TYR A 206 21.54 -17.45 1.31
N ALA A 207 21.21 -16.25 0.81
CA ALA A 207 19.85 -15.73 0.86
C ALA A 207 18.88 -16.61 0.06
N TRP A 208 19.26 -16.97 -1.16
CA TRP A 208 18.42 -17.76 -2.05
C TRP A 208 18.30 -19.22 -1.58
N ALA A 209 19.41 -19.84 -1.17
CA ALA A 209 19.44 -21.20 -0.63
C ALA A 209 18.67 -21.31 0.70
N SER A 210 18.83 -20.33 1.61
CA SER A 210 18.08 -20.29 2.88
C SER A 210 16.58 -20.18 2.66
N GLN A 211 16.17 -19.33 1.72
CA GLN A 211 14.76 -19.16 1.38
C GLN A 211 14.18 -20.40 0.72
N MET A 212 14.89 -20.98 -0.26
CA MET A 212 14.48 -22.22 -0.90
C MET A 212 14.37 -23.36 0.12
N GLY A 213 15.34 -23.48 1.03
CA GLY A 213 15.32 -24.47 2.10
C GLY A 213 14.13 -24.29 3.06
N LYS A 214 13.75 -23.04 3.38
CA LYS A 214 12.52 -22.75 4.16
C LYS A 214 11.25 -23.13 3.40
N ALA A 215 11.17 -22.81 2.10
CA ALA A 215 10.04 -23.17 1.26
C ALA A 215 9.90 -24.71 1.14
N MET A 216 11.00 -25.41 0.89
CA MET A 216 11.02 -26.88 0.86
C MET A 216 10.67 -27.49 2.21
N ARG A 217 11.07 -26.87 3.34
CA ARG A 217 10.65 -27.29 4.68
C ARG A 217 9.14 -27.18 4.88
N ALA A 218 8.55 -26.05 4.50
CA ALA A 218 7.10 -25.83 4.56
C ALA A 218 6.33 -26.82 3.66
N GLU A 219 6.83 -27.08 2.44
CA GLU A 219 6.26 -28.10 1.55
C GLU A 219 6.38 -29.51 2.16
N TRP A 220 7.52 -29.83 2.80
CA TRP A 220 7.71 -31.11 3.46
C TRP A 220 6.80 -31.32 4.67
N GLU A 221 6.40 -30.25 5.37
CA GLU A 221 5.39 -30.32 6.43
C GLU A 221 4.05 -30.84 5.90
N HIS A 222 3.71 -30.48 4.65
CA HIS A 222 2.47 -30.82 3.95
C HIS A 222 2.64 -31.92 2.88
N ALA A 223 3.75 -32.67 2.97
CA ALA A 223 4.12 -33.65 1.95
C ALA A 223 3.12 -34.80 1.80
N THR A 224 3.07 -35.37 0.59
CA THR A 224 2.19 -36.48 0.24
C THR A 224 2.57 -37.75 1.01
N ASP A 225 1.56 -38.57 1.34
CA ASP A 225 1.75 -39.87 1.99
C ASP A 225 2.61 -40.79 1.10
N PRO A 226 3.76 -41.30 1.58
CA PRO A 226 4.60 -42.21 0.82
C PRO A 226 3.94 -43.55 0.42
N ASN A 227 2.83 -43.95 1.04
CA ASN A 227 2.10 -45.18 0.67
C ASN A 227 1.65 -45.19 -0.79
N VAL A 228 1.28 -44.03 -1.35
CA VAL A 228 0.80 -43.95 -2.74
C VAL A 228 1.86 -44.41 -3.74
N VAL A 229 3.14 -44.26 -3.41
CA VAL A 229 4.26 -44.72 -4.24
C VAL A 229 4.41 -46.23 -4.14
N ALA A 230 4.34 -46.80 -2.93
CA ALA A 230 4.39 -48.24 -2.74
C ALA A 230 3.20 -48.94 -3.43
N ASP A 231 2.00 -48.37 -3.34
CA ASP A 231 0.81 -48.89 -4.01
C ASP A 231 0.93 -48.83 -5.53
N ALA A 232 1.50 -47.77 -6.08
CA ALA A 232 1.75 -47.66 -7.51
C ALA A 232 2.80 -48.67 -8.03
N VAL A 233 3.82 -49.01 -7.23
CA VAL A 233 4.77 -50.07 -7.58
C VAL A 233 4.06 -51.42 -7.68
N LEU A 234 3.20 -51.73 -6.71
CA LEU A 234 2.40 -52.96 -6.71
C LEU A 234 1.42 -52.99 -7.89
N GLU A 235 0.74 -51.87 -8.15
CA GLU A 235 -0.17 -51.71 -9.29
C GLU A 235 0.53 -52.06 -10.59
N VAL A 236 1.72 -51.48 -10.84
CA VAL A 236 2.46 -51.71 -12.08
C VAL A 236 3.05 -53.12 -12.15
N ALA A 237 3.48 -53.68 -11.03
CA ALA A 237 3.95 -55.06 -10.98
C ALA A 237 2.85 -56.10 -11.29
N ASP A 238 1.59 -55.76 -11.01
CA ASP A 238 0.43 -56.62 -11.26
C ASP A 238 -0.08 -56.48 -12.72
N MET A 239 0.41 -55.51 -13.49
CA MET A 239 0.01 -55.32 -14.88
C MET A 239 0.61 -56.37 -15.82
N GLU A 240 -0.23 -56.93 -16.69
CA GLU A 240 0.22 -57.81 -17.77
C GLU A 240 1.11 -57.06 -18.77
N GLN A 241 0.78 -55.81 -19.08
CA GLN A 241 1.57 -54.92 -19.92
C GLN A 241 1.81 -53.59 -19.20
N PRO A 242 2.82 -53.51 -18.33
CA PRO A 242 3.11 -52.28 -17.58
C PRO A 242 3.64 -51.18 -18.51
N PRO A 243 3.34 -49.90 -18.23
CA PRO A 243 3.91 -48.80 -18.98
C PRO A 243 5.42 -48.65 -18.70
N LEU A 244 6.15 -48.06 -19.65
CA LEU A 244 7.53 -47.64 -19.43
C LEU A 244 7.61 -46.57 -18.34
N ARG A 245 6.64 -45.66 -18.23
CA ARG A 245 6.64 -44.58 -17.24
C ARG A 245 5.34 -44.53 -16.46
N ARG A 246 5.42 -44.46 -15.14
CA ARG A 246 4.29 -44.26 -14.22
C ARG A 246 4.59 -43.12 -13.26
N ARG A 247 3.91 -41.99 -13.46
CA ARG A 247 3.95 -40.83 -12.55
C ARG A 247 3.06 -41.03 -11.34
N VAL A 248 3.51 -40.62 -10.17
CA VAL A 248 2.77 -40.77 -8.92
C VAL A 248 2.96 -39.50 -8.09
N GLY A 249 1.88 -38.86 -7.66
CA GLY A 249 1.92 -37.62 -6.90
C GLY A 249 0.71 -36.74 -7.16
N PRO A 250 0.67 -35.53 -6.57
CA PRO A 250 -0.46 -34.63 -6.73
C PRO A 250 -0.57 -34.08 -8.18
N PRO A 251 -1.77 -33.68 -8.63
CA PRO A 251 -2.01 -33.29 -10.02
C PRO A 251 -1.17 -32.10 -10.52
N ASP A 252 -0.91 -31.13 -9.64
CA ASP A 252 -0.10 -29.94 -9.93
C ASP A 252 1.37 -30.31 -10.21
N ARG A 253 1.93 -31.25 -9.45
CA ARG A 253 3.31 -31.72 -9.62
C ARG A 253 3.46 -32.68 -10.80
N THR A 254 2.51 -33.60 -10.98
CA THR A 254 2.51 -34.52 -12.13
C THR A 254 2.27 -33.78 -13.45
N GLY A 255 1.50 -32.68 -13.43
CA GLY A 255 1.26 -31.79 -14.57
C GLY A 255 2.49 -31.01 -15.04
N LEU A 256 3.41 -30.66 -14.13
CA LEU A 256 4.64 -29.93 -14.46
C LEU A 256 5.54 -30.67 -15.46
N VAL A 257 5.61 -32.00 -15.33
CA VAL A 257 6.33 -32.85 -16.29
C VAL A 257 5.62 -32.88 -17.65
N GLY A 258 4.30 -32.76 -17.66
CA GLY A 258 3.51 -32.59 -18.89
C GLY A 258 3.84 -31.28 -19.61
N LEU A 259 3.94 -30.17 -18.87
CA LEU A 259 4.30 -28.86 -19.42
C LEU A 259 5.68 -28.85 -20.07
N ARG A 260 6.68 -29.51 -19.46
CA ARG A 260 8.03 -29.64 -20.05
C ARG A 260 8.02 -30.17 -21.48
N ASN A 261 7.13 -31.12 -21.76
CA ASN A 261 7.03 -31.77 -23.06
C ASN A 261 6.26 -30.95 -24.10
N GLN A 262 5.53 -29.91 -23.67
CA GLN A 262 4.65 -29.12 -24.53
C GLN A 262 5.20 -27.71 -24.81
N MET A 263 6.13 -27.24 -23.98
CA MET A 263 6.73 -25.92 -24.10
C MET A 263 8.07 -25.98 -24.84
N PRO A 264 8.41 -24.98 -25.68
CA PRO A 264 9.78 -24.76 -26.13
C PRO A 264 10.76 -24.67 -24.96
N ASP A 265 12.01 -25.10 -25.17
CA ASP A 265 13.03 -25.15 -24.12
C ASP A 265 13.25 -23.80 -23.44
N GLU A 266 13.34 -22.72 -24.22
CA GLU A 266 13.55 -21.37 -23.71
C GLU A 266 12.37 -20.89 -22.85
N GLU A 267 11.14 -21.16 -23.28
CA GLU A 267 9.93 -20.80 -22.54
C GLU A 267 9.81 -21.59 -21.24
N TYR A 268 10.16 -22.88 -21.27
CA TYR A 268 10.13 -23.72 -20.08
C TYR A 268 11.17 -23.28 -19.06
N VAL A 269 12.39 -23.00 -19.51
CA VAL A 269 13.46 -22.46 -18.65
C VAL A 269 13.04 -21.14 -18.02
N GLU A 270 12.41 -20.25 -18.80
CA GLU A 270 11.89 -18.98 -18.29
C GLU A 270 10.73 -19.17 -17.30
N PHE A 271 9.84 -20.13 -17.56
CA PHE A 271 8.76 -20.50 -16.65
C PHE A 271 9.31 -21.03 -15.31
N ILE A 272 10.28 -21.95 -15.33
CA ILE A 272 10.95 -22.44 -14.12
C ILE A 272 11.69 -21.30 -13.42
N ARG A 273 12.36 -20.41 -14.16
CA ARG A 273 13.00 -19.22 -13.61
C ARG A 273 11.99 -18.37 -12.87
N LYS A 274 10.83 -18.05 -13.45
CA LYS A 274 9.77 -17.26 -12.80
C LYS A 274 9.16 -17.96 -11.58
N LEU A 275 8.87 -19.26 -11.70
CA LEU A 275 8.34 -20.09 -10.62
C LEU A 275 9.28 -20.10 -9.40
N THR A 276 10.59 -20.06 -9.65
CA THR A 276 11.64 -20.12 -8.61
C THR A 276 12.25 -18.75 -8.27
N ALA A 277 11.89 -17.69 -9.01
CA ALA A 277 12.34 -16.30 -8.81
C ALA A 277 11.59 -15.58 -7.68
N GLY A 278 10.68 -16.26 -7.00
CA GLY A 278 10.10 -15.81 -5.73
C GLY A 278 11.18 -15.64 -4.65
N ALA A 279 11.80 -14.46 -4.66
CA ALA A 279 12.64 -13.84 -3.63
C ALA A 279 14.07 -14.38 -3.42
N ALA A 280 15.03 -13.67 -4.04
CA ALA A 280 16.09 -12.89 -3.38
C ALA A 280 17.03 -12.39 -4.48
N LYS A 281 17.15 -11.06 -4.65
CA LYS A 281 18.26 -10.50 -5.45
C LYS A 281 19.57 -10.82 -4.71
N PRO A 282 20.66 -11.16 -5.41
CA PRO A 282 21.97 -11.28 -4.77
C PRO A 282 22.25 -10.03 -3.94
N ALA A 283 22.88 -10.20 -2.77
CA ALA A 283 23.20 -9.09 -1.87
C ALA A 283 23.82 -7.94 -2.68
N ARG A 284 23.23 -6.74 -2.58
CA ARG A 284 23.73 -5.56 -3.29
C ARG A 284 25.20 -5.39 -2.95
N ARG A 285 26.08 -5.40 -3.96
CA ARG A 285 27.41 -4.83 -3.84
C ARG A 285 27.27 -3.44 -3.19
N LYS A 286 28.03 -3.19 -2.11
CA LYS A 286 28.11 -1.84 -1.51
C LYS A 286 28.40 -0.84 -2.63
N GLY A 287 27.59 0.22 -2.72
CA GLY A 287 27.70 1.27 -3.75
C GLY A 287 26.68 1.22 -4.89
N ARG A 288 25.79 0.21 -4.99
CA ARG A 288 24.72 0.19 -6.02
C ARG A 288 23.36 0.63 -5.47
N LEU A 289 22.70 1.56 -6.18
CA LEU A 289 21.38 2.11 -5.82
C LEU A 289 20.33 1.73 -6.87
N SER A 290 19.12 1.40 -6.43
CA SER A 290 17.97 1.22 -7.33
C SER A 290 17.35 2.57 -7.73
N GLY A 291 16.61 2.61 -8.83
CA GLY A 291 15.85 3.81 -9.21
C GLY A 291 14.88 4.29 -8.12
N GLY A 292 14.22 3.36 -7.42
CA GLY A 292 13.41 3.70 -6.24
C GLY A 292 14.21 4.42 -5.15
N ALA A 293 15.42 3.95 -4.85
CA ALA A 293 16.32 4.58 -3.88
C ALA A 293 16.78 5.97 -4.33
N LEU A 294 17.03 6.18 -5.63
CA LEU A 294 17.41 7.48 -6.17
C LEU A 294 16.31 8.53 -5.96
N VAL A 295 15.06 8.19 -6.29
CA VAL A 295 13.90 9.07 -6.11
C VAL A 295 13.71 9.39 -4.62
N VAL A 296 13.58 8.36 -3.78
CA VAL A 296 13.26 8.53 -2.36
C VAL A 296 14.37 9.25 -1.60
N ARG A 297 15.65 8.94 -1.86
CA ARG A 297 16.77 9.66 -1.22
C ARG A 297 16.77 11.14 -1.61
N THR A 298 16.47 11.47 -2.87
CA THR A 298 16.35 12.87 -3.31
C THR A 298 15.20 13.57 -2.57
N LEU A 299 14.04 12.91 -2.43
CA LEU A 299 12.91 13.44 -1.66
C LEU A 299 13.26 13.61 -0.17
N ARG A 300 13.98 12.67 0.41
CA ARG A 300 14.44 12.73 1.80
C ARG A 300 15.38 13.92 2.03
N GLN A 301 16.38 14.11 1.17
CA GLN A 301 17.28 15.28 1.19
C GLN A 301 16.49 16.59 1.02
N ALA A 302 15.38 16.54 0.27
CA ALA A 302 14.49 17.65 0.05
C ALA A 302 13.50 17.93 1.20
N GLY A 303 13.57 17.16 2.30
CA GLY A 303 12.78 17.35 3.51
C GLY A 303 11.48 16.55 3.59
N VAL A 304 11.22 15.63 2.65
CA VAL A 304 10.05 14.75 2.69
C VAL A 304 10.23 13.71 3.79
N THR A 305 9.21 13.53 4.62
CA THR A 305 9.24 12.63 5.78
C THR A 305 8.13 11.60 5.78
N HIS A 306 7.08 11.79 4.97
CA HIS A 306 5.91 10.90 4.91
C HIS A 306 5.58 10.51 3.47
N CYS A 307 5.12 9.28 3.32
CA CYS A 307 4.61 8.70 2.09
C CYS A 307 3.21 8.15 2.35
N PHE A 308 2.22 8.60 1.59
CA PHE A 308 0.85 8.08 1.63
C PHE A 308 0.59 7.24 0.37
N THR A 309 0.07 6.02 0.54
CA THR A 309 0.07 5.05 -0.56
C THR A 309 -0.99 3.96 -0.42
N ILE A 310 -1.35 3.34 -1.53
CA ILE A 310 -1.65 1.90 -1.57
C ILE A 310 -0.50 1.24 -2.32
N VAL A 311 0.08 0.22 -1.69
CA VAL A 311 1.23 -0.49 -2.26
C VAL A 311 0.74 -1.49 -3.29
N GLY A 312 1.35 -1.46 -4.48
CA GLY A 312 1.10 -2.37 -5.58
C GLY A 312 2.39 -2.72 -6.32
N GLY A 313 2.28 -3.55 -7.35
CA GLY A 313 3.43 -4.08 -8.09
C GLY A 313 4.27 -2.98 -8.76
N HIS A 314 3.66 -1.84 -9.12
CA HIS A 314 4.35 -0.78 -9.85
C HIS A 314 5.07 0.22 -8.95
N ASN A 315 4.71 0.34 -7.66
CA ASN A 315 5.28 1.36 -6.77
C ASN A 315 6.06 0.79 -5.57
N PHE A 316 6.05 -0.52 -5.35
CA PHE A 316 6.72 -1.17 -4.21
C PHE A 316 8.22 -0.86 -4.05
N HIS A 317 8.96 -0.56 -5.12
CA HIS A 317 10.38 -0.17 -5.05
C HIS A 317 10.60 1.23 -4.46
N LEU A 318 9.61 2.13 -4.57
CA LEU A 318 9.62 3.41 -3.89
C LEU A 318 9.27 3.21 -2.41
N VAL A 319 8.26 2.39 -2.13
CA VAL A 319 7.83 2.10 -0.75
C VAL A 319 8.92 1.39 0.05
N ASP A 320 9.60 0.42 -0.55
CA ASP A 320 10.78 -0.25 0.01
C ASP A 320 11.89 0.75 0.32
N ALA A 321 12.21 1.64 -0.63
CA ALA A 321 13.21 2.68 -0.42
C ALA A 321 12.81 3.70 0.66
N CYS A 322 11.52 3.95 0.89
CA CYS A 322 11.05 4.80 2.00
C CYS A 322 11.49 4.24 3.36
N LEU A 323 11.46 2.91 3.55
CA LEU A 323 11.93 2.27 4.78
C LEU A 323 13.42 2.55 5.02
N ASP A 324 14.25 2.37 4.00
CA ASP A 324 15.70 2.63 4.06
C ASP A 324 16.02 4.10 4.37
N GLN A 325 15.21 5.04 3.90
CA GLN A 325 15.43 6.49 4.06
C GLN A 325 14.73 7.08 5.31
N GLY A 326 14.02 6.26 6.08
CA GLY A 326 13.26 6.72 7.24
C GLY A 326 12.11 7.66 6.88
N ILE A 327 11.51 7.47 5.70
CA ILE A 327 10.24 8.12 5.32
C ILE A 327 9.11 7.23 5.84
N ARG A 328 8.26 7.77 6.72
CA ARG A 328 7.14 7.03 7.30
C ARG A 328 6.09 6.75 6.24
N VAL A 329 5.81 5.47 6.00
CA VAL A 329 4.77 5.02 5.06
C VAL A 329 3.44 4.87 5.80
N ILE A 330 2.40 5.49 5.27
CA ILE A 330 1.00 5.33 5.70
C ILE A 330 0.24 4.69 4.54
N ASP A 331 -0.04 3.40 4.65
CA ASP A 331 -0.85 2.67 3.69
C ASP A 331 -2.35 2.85 4.00
N VAL A 332 -3.11 3.30 3.02
CA VAL A 332 -4.54 3.66 3.14
C VAL A 332 -5.46 2.56 2.61
N ARG A 333 -6.78 2.72 2.75
CA ARG A 333 -7.77 1.79 2.18
C ARG A 333 -8.27 2.22 0.80
N HIS A 334 -8.10 3.50 0.43
CA HIS A 334 -8.40 4.00 -0.92
C HIS A 334 -7.44 5.13 -1.34
N GLU A 335 -6.94 5.12 -2.57
CA GLU A 335 -5.90 6.06 -3.04
C GLU A 335 -6.32 7.54 -3.02
N MET A 336 -7.61 7.83 -3.20
CA MET A 336 -8.19 9.15 -2.96
C MET A 336 -7.75 9.73 -1.61
N ASN A 337 -7.78 8.89 -0.56
CA ASN A 337 -7.41 9.30 0.78
C ASN A 337 -5.90 9.41 0.97
N ALA A 338 -5.08 8.69 0.20
CA ALA A 338 -3.63 8.94 0.18
C ALA A 338 -3.32 10.37 -0.29
N ALA A 339 -4.00 10.81 -1.35
CA ALA A 339 -3.87 12.18 -1.85
C ALA A 339 -4.45 13.21 -0.86
N HIS A 340 -5.63 12.98 -0.27
CA HIS A 340 -6.16 13.87 0.77
C HIS A 340 -5.28 13.95 2.03
N MET A 341 -4.66 12.85 2.46
CA MET A 341 -3.72 12.86 3.59
C MET A 341 -2.46 13.65 3.25
N ALA A 342 -1.93 13.51 2.04
CA ALA A 342 -0.77 14.29 1.61
C ALA A 342 -1.07 15.79 1.47
N ASP A 343 -2.27 16.13 1.00
CA ASP A 343 -2.79 17.49 0.98
C ASP A 343 -2.80 18.07 2.41
N ALA A 344 -3.51 17.42 3.34
CA ALA A 344 -3.56 17.86 4.73
C ALA A 344 -2.19 17.89 5.41
N TRP A 345 -1.33 16.90 5.17
CA TRP A 345 0.03 16.89 5.69
C TRP A 345 0.78 18.19 5.36
N ALA A 346 0.69 18.64 4.11
CA ALA A 346 1.33 19.87 3.68
C ALA A 346 0.66 21.12 4.26
N ARG A 347 -0.66 21.10 4.46
CA ARG A 347 -1.39 22.19 5.16
C ARG A 347 -0.90 22.38 6.60
N PHE A 348 -0.69 21.29 7.34
CA PHE A 348 -0.28 21.36 8.74
C PHE A 348 1.23 21.60 8.91
N THR A 349 2.06 21.06 8.03
CA THR A 349 3.53 21.09 8.21
C THR A 349 4.26 22.12 7.35
N GLY A 350 3.60 22.67 6.34
CA GLY A 350 4.24 23.49 5.30
C GLY A 350 5.16 22.70 4.36
N LYS A 351 5.19 21.36 4.45
CA LYS A 351 6.09 20.48 3.69
C LYS A 351 5.29 19.47 2.86
N PRO A 352 5.64 19.25 1.58
CA PRO A 352 4.96 18.24 0.77
C PRO A 352 5.25 16.82 1.28
N ALA A 353 4.30 15.92 1.06
CA ALA A 353 4.48 14.49 1.20
C ALA A 353 4.62 13.80 -0.17
N LEU A 354 5.15 12.58 -0.16
CA LEU A 354 5.10 11.68 -1.30
C LEU A 354 3.72 11.01 -1.35
N VAL A 355 3.07 11.05 -2.50
CA VAL A 355 1.94 10.19 -2.83
C VAL A 355 2.41 9.23 -3.90
N THR A 356 2.41 7.95 -3.59
CA THR A 356 2.68 6.93 -4.61
C THR A 356 1.59 5.89 -4.63
N VAL A 357 1.10 5.55 -5.82
CA VAL A 357 -0.01 4.61 -6.01
C VAL A 357 0.35 3.66 -7.13
N ASP A 358 -0.36 2.52 -7.19
CA ASP A 358 -0.18 1.57 -8.28
C ASP A 358 -0.60 2.19 -9.63
N ALA A 359 -0.20 1.54 -10.73
CA ALA A 359 -0.50 2.01 -12.09
C ALA A 359 -2.02 2.19 -12.33
N ALA A 360 -2.36 2.91 -13.40
CA ALA A 360 -3.72 3.21 -13.88
C ALA A 360 -4.83 3.33 -12.81
N PRO A 361 -5.57 2.26 -12.40
CA PRO A 361 -6.66 2.38 -11.43
C PRO A 361 -6.24 3.11 -10.14
N GLY A 362 -5.04 2.85 -9.60
CA GLY A 362 -4.58 3.55 -8.40
C GLY A 362 -4.46 5.06 -8.62
N LEU A 363 -3.93 5.46 -9.79
CA LEU A 363 -3.83 6.87 -10.18
C LEU A 363 -5.19 7.51 -10.44
N VAL A 364 -6.12 6.79 -11.07
CA VAL A 364 -7.49 7.27 -11.31
C VAL A 364 -8.23 7.46 -9.99
N ASN A 365 -8.08 6.54 -9.03
CA ASN A 365 -8.64 6.67 -7.69
C ASN A 365 -8.04 7.86 -6.92
N ALA A 366 -6.75 8.14 -7.09
CA ALA A 366 -6.08 9.28 -6.45
C ALA A 366 -6.50 10.64 -7.03
N LEU A 367 -7.05 10.67 -8.25
CA LEU A 367 -7.29 11.88 -9.04
C LEU A 367 -8.07 12.94 -8.28
N SER A 368 -9.15 12.55 -7.60
CA SER A 368 -9.99 13.48 -6.84
C SER A 368 -9.22 14.18 -5.71
N GLY A 369 -8.35 13.46 -4.99
CA GLY A 369 -7.53 14.09 -3.96
C GLY A 369 -6.42 14.98 -4.51
N ILE A 370 -5.92 14.68 -5.71
CA ILE A 370 -4.96 15.54 -6.41
C ILE A 370 -5.63 16.83 -6.88
N GLU A 371 -6.87 16.76 -7.37
CA GLU A 371 -7.68 17.92 -7.76
C GLU A 371 -7.92 18.85 -6.56
N VAL A 372 -8.31 18.31 -5.40
CA VAL A 372 -8.52 19.11 -4.19
C VAL A 372 -7.24 19.86 -3.80
N ALA A 373 -6.08 19.19 -3.85
CA ALA A 373 -4.79 19.81 -3.56
C ALA A 373 -4.41 20.89 -4.60
N TYR A 374 -4.76 20.67 -5.88
CA TYR A 374 -4.55 21.65 -6.94
C TYR A 374 -5.36 22.92 -6.71
N GLU A 375 -6.67 22.77 -6.46
CA GLU A 375 -7.56 23.90 -6.19
C GLU A 375 -7.19 24.63 -4.89
N ALA A 376 -6.73 23.91 -3.87
CA ALA A 376 -6.26 24.50 -2.63
C ALA A 376 -4.85 25.08 -2.70
N GLN A 377 -4.14 24.91 -3.82
CA GLN A 377 -2.77 25.39 -4.05
C GLN A 377 -1.79 24.80 -3.02
N VAL A 378 -1.85 23.49 -2.85
CA VAL A 378 -1.07 22.74 -1.84
C VAL A 378 0.03 21.93 -2.54
N PRO A 379 1.29 22.00 -2.08
CA PRO A 379 2.39 21.26 -2.69
C PRO A 379 2.28 19.76 -2.38
N MET A 380 2.31 18.93 -3.42
CA MET A 380 2.24 17.46 -3.33
C MET A 380 3.13 16.84 -4.41
N ILE A 381 3.85 15.76 -4.07
CA ILE A 381 4.65 15.01 -5.04
C ILE A 381 3.94 13.70 -5.35
N VAL A 382 3.34 13.60 -6.53
CA VAL A 382 2.66 12.39 -7.00
C VAL A 382 3.61 11.58 -7.88
N THR A 383 3.75 10.30 -7.58
CA THR A 383 4.50 9.35 -8.42
C THR A 383 3.70 8.08 -8.68
N CYS A 384 3.68 7.63 -9.91
CA CYS A 384 3.02 6.39 -10.31
C CYS A 384 3.85 5.81 -11.45
N ALA A 385 4.40 4.59 -11.27
CA ALA A 385 5.18 3.99 -12.36
C ALA A 385 4.23 3.52 -13.46
N GLN A 386 4.66 3.64 -14.71
CA GLN A 386 3.94 3.09 -15.85
C GLN A 386 4.02 1.56 -15.87
N GLY A 387 3.13 0.92 -16.64
CA GLY A 387 3.33 -0.45 -17.08
C GLY A 387 4.64 -0.61 -17.89
N SER A 388 5.05 -1.86 -18.13
CA SER A 388 6.31 -2.17 -18.81
C SER A 388 6.46 -1.45 -20.15
N LEU A 389 7.66 -0.92 -20.43
CA LEU A 389 7.99 -0.30 -21.71
C LEU A 389 7.83 -1.26 -22.88
N GLU A 390 8.20 -2.53 -22.70
CA GLU A 390 8.17 -3.53 -23.79
C GLU A 390 6.75 -3.83 -24.27
N GLY A 391 5.77 -3.76 -23.37
CA GLY A 391 4.38 -4.02 -23.71
C GLY A 391 3.54 -2.77 -23.95
N ARG A 392 4.18 -1.62 -24.14
CA ARG A 392 3.52 -0.38 -24.54
C ARG A 392 2.76 -0.59 -25.85
N ASP A 393 1.56 0.00 -25.95
CA ASP A 393 0.67 -0.04 -27.12
C ASP A 393 0.12 -1.42 -27.53
N ILE A 394 0.48 -2.51 -26.82
CA ILE A 394 -0.06 -3.87 -27.03
C ILE A 394 -0.94 -4.37 -25.89
N GLY A 395 -1.30 -3.48 -24.94
CA GLY A 395 -2.26 -3.78 -23.88
C GLY A 395 -1.66 -4.34 -22.59
N VAL A 396 -0.53 -3.78 -22.11
CA VAL A 396 -0.02 -4.10 -20.77
C VAL A 396 -1.03 -3.81 -19.66
N MET A 397 -0.96 -4.63 -18.61
CA MET A 397 -1.78 -4.49 -17.41
C MET A 397 -1.71 -3.05 -16.89
N GLN A 398 -2.88 -2.48 -16.60
CA GLN A 398 -3.01 -1.16 -15.97
C GLN A 398 -2.26 -0.03 -16.71
N ALA A 399 -2.33 0.00 -18.04
CA ALA A 399 -1.79 1.09 -18.84
C ALA A 399 -2.86 2.11 -19.25
N ILE A 400 -2.57 3.40 -19.01
CA ILE A 400 -3.34 4.56 -19.47
C ILE A 400 -2.37 5.71 -19.81
N ASP A 401 -2.85 6.73 -20.51
CA ASP A 401 -2.11 8.00 -20.67
C ASP A 401 -2.14 8.81 -19.36
N GLN A 402 -1.23 8.48 -18.45
CA GLN A 402 -1.14 9.05 -17.10
C GLN A 402 -0.92 10.58 -17.13
N LEU A 403 -0.07 11.05 -18.05
CA LEU A 403 0.22 12.48 -18.20
C LEU A 403 -1.02 13.22 -18.69
N ARG A 404 -1.73 12.71 -19.70
CA ARG A 404 -2.93 13.38 -20.20
C ARG A 404 -4.03 13.41 -19.14
N LEU A 405 -4.17 12.36 -18.35
CA LEU A 405 -5.13 12.28 -17.24
C LEU A 405 -4.89 13.39 -16.19
N LEU A 406 -3.63 13.62 -15.81
CA LEU A 406 -3.28 14.54 -14.71
C LEU A 406 -2.98 15.98 -15.15
N ARG A 407 -2.93 16.25 -16.45
CA ARG A 407 -2.67 17.60 -16.99
C ARG A 407 -3.54 18.72 -16.39
N PRO A 408 -4.87 18.56 -16.18
CA PRO A 408 -5.69 19.66 -15.68
C PRO A 408 -5.50 19.94 -14.19
N VAL A 409 -4.95 18.99 -13.42
CA VAL A 409 -4.89 19.03 -11.95
C VAL A 409 -3.46 18.97 -11.41
N THR A 410 -2.45 19.27 -12.24
CA THR A 410 -1.04 19.34 -11.81
C THR A 410 -0.35 20.57 -12.39
N LYS A 411 0.54 21.17 -11.60
CA LYS A 411 1.37 22.31 -12.03
C LYS A 411 2.45 21.90 -13.03
N TRP A 412 2.95 20.68 -12.89
CA TRP A 412 4.05 20.16 -13.68
C TRP A 412 3.97 18.64 -13.72
N GLN A 413 4.29 18.09 -14.89
CA GLN A 413 4.34 16.65 -15.08
C GLN A 413 5.36 16.24 -16.14
N ARG A 414 6.13 15.18 -15.89
CA ARG A 414 7.09 14.61 -16.85
C ARG A 414 7.31 13.13 -16.58
N THR A 415 7.60 12.40 -17.65
CA THR A 415 8.18 11.04 -17.57
C THR A 415 9.70 11.13 -17.64
N CYS A 416 10.39 10.49 -16.69
CA CYS A 416 11.84 10.29 -16.74
C CYS A 416 12.15 8.93 -17.36
N PHE A 417 12.94 8.92 -18.45
CA PHE A 417 13.39 7.70 -19.14
C PHE A 417 14.85 7.33 -18.86
N SER A 418 15.50 8.02 -17.92
CA SER A 418 16.92 7.80 -17.61
C SER A 418 17.14 7.59 -16.11
N LEU A 419 17.64 6.41 -15.74
CA LEU A 419 17.97 6.04 -14.36
C LEU A 419 18.86 7.09 -13.67
N LYS A 420 19.95 7.51 -14.33
CA LYS A 420 20.91 8.49 -13.80
C LYS A 420 20.33 9.89 -13.57
N ARG A 421 19.19 10.20 -14.21
CA ARG A 421 18.53 11.51 -14.13
C ARG A 421 17.32 11.51 -13.19
N LEU A 422 17.00 10.38 -12.55
CA LEU A 422 15.91 10.34 -11.57
C LEU A 422 16.10 11.39 -10.47
N PRO A 423 17.29 11.57 -9.85
CA PRO A 423 17.50 12.64 -8.88
C PRO A 423 17.20 14.03 -9.44
N GLU A 424 17.70 14.35 -10.64
CA GLU A 424 17.45 15.62 -11.33
C GLU A 424 15.96 15.89 -11.50
N TYR A 425 15.19 14.93 -12.04
CA TYR A 425 13.75 15.06 -12.26
C TYR A 425 12.97 15.15 -10.95
N THR A 426 13.38 14.41 -9.92
CA THR A 426 12.79 14.50 -8.58
C THR A 426 13.02 15.89 -7.96
N ALA A 427 14.21 16.46 -8.10
CA ALA A 427 14.49 17.83 -7.68
C ALA A 427 13.69 18.88 -8.49
N MET A 428 13.50 18.66 -9.79
CA MET A 428 12.61 19.50 -10.61
C MET A 428 11.17 19.44 -10.11
N ALA A 429 10.64 18.24 -9.84
CA ALA A 429 9.30 18.06 -9.29
C ALA A 429 9.15 18.84 -7.96
N MET A 430 10.09 18.68 -7.04
CA MET A 430 10.10 19.41 -5.78
C MET A 430 10.13 20.93 -5.96
N ARG A 431 10.93 21.43 -6.92
CA ARG A 431 10.99 22.87 -7.26
C ARG A 431 9.64 23.35 -7.77
N HIS A 432 9.03 22.64 -8.72
CA HIS A 432 7.74 23.01 -9.29
C HIS A 432 6.60 22.93 -8.27
N ALA A 433 6.63 21.98 -7.33
CA ALA A 433 5.59 21.86 -6.31
C ALA A 433 5.60 23.04 -5.34
N THR A 434 6.79 23.53 -4.97
CA THR A 434 6.98 24.45 -3.83
C THR A 434 7.27 25.91 -4.21
N THR A 435 7.61 26.21 -5.47
CA THR A 435 7.94 27.58 -5.90
C THR A 435 6.78 28.28 -6.62
N GLY A 436 6.75 29.61 -6.53
CA GLY A 436 5.61 30.41 -6.97
C GLY A 436 4.37 30.08 -6.15
N ARG A 437 3.21 29.98 -6.82
CA ARG A 437 1.99 29.42 -6.22
C ARG A 437 2.16 27.92 -6.01
N PRO A 438 2.11 27.36 -4.79
CA PRO A 438 2.31 25.92 -4.59
C PRO A 438 1.23 25.06 -5.26
N GLY A 439 1.52 23.79 -5.49
CA GLY A 439 0.55 22.85 -6.08
C GLY A 439 1.11 21.46 -6.34
N PRO A 440 0.25 20.50 -6.69
CA PRO A 440 0.64 19.13 -6.99
C PRO A 440 1.47 19.04 -8.27
N VAL A 441 2.41 18.10 -8.29
CA VAL A 441 3.21 17.74 -9.46
C VAL A 441 3.20 16.23 -9.65
N PHE A 442 3.38 15.79 -10.89
CA PHE A 442 3.41 14.38 -11.23
C PHE A 442 4.75 13.98 -11.86
N LEU A 443 5.51 13.12 -11.18
CA LEU A 443 6.71 12.53 -11.73
C LEU A 443 6.44 11.08 -12.09
N ASP A 444 6.51 10.83 -13.39
CA ASP A 444 6.26 9.55 -14.01
C ASP A 444 7.57 8.88 -14.42
N PHE A 445 7.60 7.56 -14.44
CA PHE A 445 8.74 6.78 -14.94
C PHE A 445 8.29 5.36 -15.27
N PRO A 446 8.96 4.68 -16.20
CA PRO A 446 8.69 3.28 -16.47
C PRO A 446 9.07 2.37 -15.30
N LEU A 447 8.36 1.25 -15.16
CA LEU A 447 8.58 0.27 -14.10
C LEU A 447 10.04 -0.25 -14.05
N GLU A 448 10.64 -0.47 -15.21
CA GLU A 448 12.00 -1.00 -15.34
C GLU A 448 13.02 -0.09 -14.64
N LEU A 449 12.83 1.23 -14.70
CA LEU A 449 13.73 2.19 -14.07
C LEU A 449 13.73 2.06 -12.54
N LEU A 450 12.59 1.77 -11.92
CA LEU A 450 12.53 1.63 -10.47
C LEU A 450 13.33 0.44 -9.95
N SER A 451 13.36 -0.65 -10.72
CA SER A 451 14.03 -1.90 -10.36
C SER A 451 15.50 -1.96 -10.80
N ALA A 452 15.86 -1.18 -11.82
CA ALA A 452 17.21 -1.06 -12.35
C ALA A 452 18.18 -0.48 -11.30
N THR A 453 19.46 -0.79 -11.45
CA THR A 453 20.52 -0.37 -10.51
C THR A 453 21.64 0.36 -11.21
N VAL A 454 22.23 1.32 -10.51
CA VAL A 454 23.40 2.11 -10.95
C VAL A 454 24.42 2.21 -9.81
N ASP A 455 25.69 2.29 -10.16
CA ASP A 455 26.74 2.59 -9.18
C ASP A 455 26.62 4.07 -8.73
N GLU A 456 26.74 4.33 -7.43
CA GLU A 456 26.46 5.64 -6.82
C GLU A 456 27.38 6.75 -7.33
N ASP A 457 28.61 6.42 -7.70
CA ASP A 457 29.59 7.32 -8.29
C ASP A 457 29.21 7.80 -9.69
N GLU A 458 28.31 7.10 -10.38
CA GLU A 458 27.75 7.54 -11.67
C GLU A 458 26.53 8.47 -11.52
N VAL A 459 26.09 8.74 -10.29
CA VAL A 459 24.90 9.54 -9.99
C VAL A 459 25.29 10.97 -9.59
N THR A 460 24.73 11.96 -10.29
CA THR A 460 24.83 13.36 -9.89
C THR A 460 23.64 13.73 -9.00
N TRP A 461 23.91 14.05 -7.73
CA TRP A 461 22.90 14.47 -6.77
C TRP A 461 22.62 15.97 -6.90
N PRO A 462 21.36 16.41 -7.00
CA PRO A 462 21.03 17.84 -7.10
C PRO A 462 21.31 18.58 -5.78
N GLU A 463 22.09 19.64 -5.88
CA GLU A 463 22.34 20.58 -4.78
C GLU A 463 21.83 21.98 -5.16
N LYS A 464 21.45 22.79 -4.16
CA LYS A 464 21.09 24.21 -4.33
C LYS A 464 20.15 24.49 -5.52
N TYR A 465 19.15 23.62 -5.69
CA TYR A 465 18.30 23.61 -6.87
C TYR A 465 17.02 24.44 -6.71
N ARG A 466 16.87 25.25 -5.66
CA ARG A 466 15.66 26.08 -5.46
C ARG A 466 16.05 27.53 -5.21
N PRO A 467 15.21 28.50 -5.62
CA PRO A 467 15.42 29.88 -5.24
C PRO A 467 15.31 30.03 -3.72
N GLU A 468 16.27 30.72 -3.10
CA GLU A 468 16.27 31.03 -1.67
C GLU A 468 15.45 32.30 -1.36
N GLY A 469 15.42 33.25 -2.31
CA GLY A 469 14.64 34.48 -2.20
C GLY A 469 13.20 34.34 -2.69
N ARG A 470 12.35 35.29 -2.28
CA ARG A 470 10.96 35.42 -2.71
C ARG A 470 10.71 36.79 -3.35
N PRO A 471 9.82 36.90 -4.34
CA PRO A 471 9.61 38.14 -5.07
C PRO A 471 9.03 39.24 -4.16
N LEU A 472 9.63 40.43 -4.22
CA LEU A 472 9.11 41.65 -3.61
C LEU A 472 7.99 42.25 -4.49
N GLY A 473 7.14 43.09 -3.90
CA GLY A 473 6.24 43.96 -4.66
C GLY A 473 6.93 45.23 -5.15
N ASP A 474 6.39 45.84 -6.20
CA ASP A 474 6.81 47.17 -6.66
C ASP A 474 6.64 48.19 -5.51
N PRO A 475 7.71 48.84 -5.03
CA PRO A 475 7.64 49.77 -3.90
C PRO A 475 6.64 50.92 -4.08
N ALA A 476 6.41 51.39 -5.31
CA ALA A 476 5.43 52.45 -5.58
C ALA A 476 4.00 51.93 -5.38
N LEU A 477 3.71 50.71 -5.84
CA LEU A 477 2.41 50.07 -5.65
C LEU A 477 2.18 49.72 -4.18
N VAL A 478 3.22 49.30 -3.44
CA VAL A 478 3.12 49.05 -1.99
C VAL A 478 2.75 50.34 -1.24
N ARG A 479 3.37 51.48 -1.57
CA ARG A 479 3.00 52.79 -1.00
C ARG A 479 1.56 53.18 -1.38
N GLN A 480 1.16 52.97 -2.63
CA GLN A 480 -0.22 53.25 -3.07
C GLN A 480 -1.26 52.40 -2.32
N ALA A 481 -0.96 51.12 -2.07
CA ALA A 481 -1.84 50.24 -1.29
C ALA A 481 -1.98 50.75 0.16
N LEU A 482 -0.90 51.18 0.80
CA LEU A 482 -0.97 51.81 2.13
C LEU A 482 -1.80 53.10 2.11
N GLU A 483 -1.70 53.92 1.07
CA GLU A 483 -2.51 55.14 0.93
C GLU A 483 -4.00 54.84 0.78
N VAL A 484 -4.36 53.79 0.04
CA VAL A 484 -5.75 53.29 -0.05
C VAL A 484 -6.29 52.93 1.34
N LEU A 485 -5.50 52.22 2.15
CA LEU A 485 -5.92 51.84 3.51
C LEU A 485 -5.96 53.03 4.47
N ARG A 486 -4.98 53.94 4.39
CA ARG A 486 -4.85 55.11 5.26
C ARG A 486 -6.04 56.06 5.14
N THR A 487 -6.55 56.26 3.93
CA THR A 487 -7.65 57.17 3.62
C THR A 487 -9.05 56.56 3.77
N ALA A 488 -9.13 55.25 3.97
CA ALA A 488 -10.37 54.53 4.15
C ALA A 488 -10.97 54.77 5.55
N ARG A 489 -12.30 54.83 5.66
CA ARG A 489 -12.98 54.93 6.96
C ARG A 489 -13.28 53.57 7.57
N ARG A 490 -13.49 52.55 6.73
CA ARG A 490 -13.84 51.18 7.12
C ARG A 490 -12.98 50.17 6.33
N PRO A 491 -11.63 50.22 6.45
CA PRO A 491 -10.75 49.27 5.78
C PRO A 491 -10.90 47.85 6.34
N LEU A 492 -10.73 46.83 5.50
CA LEU A 492 -10.76 45.42 5.91
C LEU A 492 -9.62 44.64 5.25
N ILE A 493 -8.88 43.84 6.02
CA ILE A 493 -7.88 42.91 5.49
C ILE A 493 -8.56 41.56 5.21
N VAL A 494 -8.32 40.99 4.04
CA VAL A 494 -8.76 39.66 3.64
C VAL A 494 -7.51 38.81 3.38
N ALA A 495 -7.07 38.06 4.39
CA ALA A 495 -5.85 37.25 4.33
C ALA A 495 -6.17 35.79 4.02
N GLY A 496 -5.45 35.17 3.09
CA GLY A 496 -5.61 33.73 2.79
C GLY A 496 -4.31 32.95 2.73
N SER A 497 -4.38 31.75 2.16
CA SER A 497 -3.32 30.73 2.22
C SER A 497 -1.95 31.22 1.74
N GLY A 498 -1.87 32.23 0.88
CA GLY A 498 -0.60 32.84 0.48
C GLY A 498 0.22 33.37 1.66
N VAL A 499 -0.41 33.86 2.72
CA VAL A 499 0.28 34.30 3.95
C VAL A 499 0.88 33.11 4.71
N TRP A 500 0.15 31.98 4.77
CA TRP A 500 0.61 30.75 5.39
C TRP A 500 1.83 30.17 4.64
N TRP A 501 1.73 30.03 3.31
CA TRP A 501 2.85 29.57 2.48
C TRP A 501 4.03 30.54 2.53
N ALA A 502 3.74 31.82 2.73
CA ALA A 502 4.76 32.83 2.93
C ALA A 502 5.46 32.74 4.31
N GLY A 503 4.97 31.92 5.26
CA GLY A 503 5.49 31.87 6.62
C GLY A 503 5.37 33.23 7.33
N ALA A 504 4.33 34.01 6.99
CA ALA A 504 4.20 35.42 7.38
C ALA A 504 3.06 35.65 8.38
N GLY A 505 2.73 34.65 9.20
CA GLY A 505 1.67 34.74 10.21
C GLY A 505 1.95 35.83 11.27
N GLU A 506 3.19 35.88 11.76
CA GLU A 506 3.60 36.89 12.73
C GLU A 506 3.66 38.29 12.12
N ASP A 507 4.11 38.40 10.86
CA ASP A 507 4.08 39.66 10.12
C ASP A 507 2.63 40.16 9.93
N LEU A 508 1.66 39.26 9.69
CA LEU A 508 0.24 39.60 9.59
C LEU A 508 -0.31 40.10 10.92
N ARG A 509 -0.01 39.40 12.02
CA ARG A 509 -0.43 39.81 13.35
C ARG A 509 0.10 41.20 13.69
N ARG A 510 1.40 41.45 13.48
CA ARG A 510 2.02 42.76 13.69
C ARG A 510 1.38 43.85 12.84
N PHE A 511 1.07 43.58 11.58
CA PHE A 511 0.44 44.57 10.69
C PHE A 511 -0.99 44.91 11.14
N VAL A 512 -1.78 43.89 11.51
CA VAL A 512 -3.14 44.05 12.05
C VAL A 512 -3.11 44.88 13.34
N GLU A 513 -2.20 44.55 14.27
CA GLU A 513 -2.07 45.27 15.55
C GLU A 513 -1.58 46.72 15.36
N ALA A 514 -0.61 46.95 14.48
CA ALA A 514 -0.05 48.28 14.24
C ALA A 514 -1.03 49.23 13.55
N THR A 515 -1.94 48.70 12.73
CA THR A 515 -2.92 49.50 11.97
C THR A 515 -4.29 49.57 12.63
N GLY A 516 -4.61 48.61 13.51
CA GLY A 516 -5.95 48.45 14.10
C GLY A 516 -7.01 47.98 13.10
N ILE A 517 -6.62 47.64 11.86
CA ILE A 517 -7.55 47.26 10.79
C ILE A 517 -8.08 45.85 11.06
N PRO A 518 -9.41 45.64 11.02
CA PRO A 518 -9.98 44.31 11.17
C PRO A 518 -9.53 43.36 10.07
N VAL A 519 -9.36 42.09 10.42
CA VAL A 519 -8.89 41.04 9.52
C VAL A 519 -9.91 39.91 9.43
N LEU A 520 -10.21 39.53 8.20
CA LEU A 520 -10.91 38.31 7.87
C LEU A 520 -9.88 37.29 7.35
N THR A 521 -9.89 36.09 7.90
CA THR A 521 -8.92 35.04 7.57
C THR A 521 -9.58 33.90 6.81
N ARG A 522 -8.91 33.43 5.75
CA ARG A 522 -9.42 32.42 4.83
C ARG A 522 -8.51 31.22 4.77
N ASN A 523 -9.12 30.04 4.60
CA ASN A 523 -8.42 28.78 4.35
C ASN A 523 -7.26 28.59 5.34
N LEU A 524 -6.03 28.42 4.86
CA LEU A 524 -4.86 28.18 5.71
C LEU A 524 -4.39 29.40 6.50
N ALA A 525 -4.88 30.61 6.20
CA ALA A 525 -4.62 31.78 7.05
C ALA A 525 -5.48 31.80 8.31
N ARG A 526 -6.55 31.01 8.39
CA ARG A 526 -7.40 30.96 9.57
C ARG A 526 -6.61 30.42 10.76
N GLY A 527 -6.61 31.19 11.86
CA GLY A 527 -5.79 30.93 13.04
C GLY A 527 -4.36 31.47 13.00
N LEU A 528 -3.89 32.10 11.89
CA LEU A 528 -2.66 32.91 11.92
C LEU A 528 -2.82 34.13 12.83
N VAL A 529 -3.97 34.78 12.72
CA VAL A 529 -4.52 35.65 13.75
C VAL A 529 -5.61 34.82 14.43
N PRO A 530 -5.50 34.52 15.75
CA PRO A 530 -6.50 33.72 16.45
C PRO A 530 -7.93 34.26 16.28
N ASP A 531 -8.91 33.37 16.12
CA ASP A 531 -10.31 33.78 15.95
C ASP A 531 -10.88 34.51 17.18
N ASP A 532 -10.28 34.33 18.36
CA ASP A 532 -10.62 35.09 19.58
C ASP A 532 -9.96 36.49 19.66
N HIS A 533 -9.06 36.83 18.73
CA HIS A 533 -8.42 38.15 18.67
C HIS A 533 -9.44 39.27 18.39
N PRO A 534 -9.36 40.43 19.08
CA PRO A 534 -10.36 41.50 18.97
C PRO A 534 -10.49 42.12 17.57
N LEU A 535 -9.46 41.99 16.73
CA LEU A 535 -9.48 42.47 15.34
C LEU A 535 -9.79 41.37 14.32
N CYS A 536 -9.95 40.11 14.72
CA CYS A 536 -10.33 39.04 13.79
C CYS A 536 -11.86 39.07 13.58
N CYS A 537 -12.33 39.01 12.35
CA CYS A 537 -13.76 38.95 12.02
C CYS A 537 -14.23 37.54 11.64
N GLY A 538 -13.39 36.53 11.87
CA GLY A 538 -13.65 35.14 11.53
C GLY A 538 -13.51 34.87 10.02
N PHE A 539 -14.28 33.89 9.54
CA PHE A 539 -14.13 33.32 8.19
C PHE A 539 -15.10 33.91 7.14
N TYR A 540 -16.36 34.14 7.53
CA TYR A 540 -17.40 34.63 6.63
C TYR A 540 -17.27 36.13 6.36
N PRO A 541 -17.54 36.61 5.12
CA PRO A 541 -17.37 38.01 4.73
C PRO A 541 -18.46 38.95 5.25
N THR A 542 -19.00 38.71 6.45
CA THR A 542 -20.09 39.54 7.00
C THR A 542 -19.74 41.03 7.14
N PRO A 543 -18.54 41.46 7.57
CA PRO A 543 -18.23 42.89 7.62
C PRO A 543 -17.91 43.50 6.23
N ALA A 544 -17.73 42.68 5.19
CA ALA A 544 -17.28 43.18 3.88
C ALA A 544 -18.35 44.00 3.14
N ALA A 545 -19.64 43.86 3.51
CA ALA A 545 -20.71 44.64 2.91
C ALA A 545 -20.62 46.13 3.29
N ASP A 546 -20.10 46.43 4.49
CA ASP A 546 -19.98 47.79 5.02
C ASP A 546 -18.59 48.41 4.79
N ALA A 547 -17.56 47.59 4.55
CA ALA A 547 -16.20 48.05 4.30
C ALA A 547 -16.09 48.96 3.06
N ASP A 548 -15.21 49.96 3.10
CA ASP A 548 -14.97 50.90 1.99
C ASP A 548 -13.58 50.78 1.35
N ALA A 549 -12.70 49.93 1.90
CA ALA A 549 -11.46 49.51 1.26
C ALA A 549 -11.07 48.09 1.68
N PHE A 550 -10.37 47.38 0.80
CA PHE A 550 -9.89 46.03 1.05
C PHE A 550 -8.38 45.90 0.79
N LEU A 551 -7.67 45.21 1.69
CA LEU A 551 -6.39 44.59 1.39
C LEU A 551 -6.60 43.09 1.20
N VAL A 552 -6.62 42.63 -0.06
CA VAL A 552 -6.74 41.21 -0.41
C VAL A 552 -5.34 40.62 -0.49
N LEU A 553 -4.96 39.80 0.49
CA LEU A 553 -3.59 39.33 0.68
C LEU A 553 -3.49 37.82 0.47
N GLY A 554 -2.93 37.40 -0.67
CA GLY A 554 -2.61 36.00 -0.94
C GLY A 554 -3.82 35.07 -0.96
N THR A 555 -4.96 35.56 -1.45
CA THR A 555 -6.19 34.77 -1.55
C THR A 555 -6.95 35.04 -2.84
N ARG A 556 -7.61 34.00 -3.36
CA ARG A 556 -8.60 34.13 -4.42
C ARG A 556 -9.91 34.64 -3.83
N LEU A 557 -10.58 35.51 -4.58
CA LEU A 557 -11.98 35.87 -4.34
C LEU A 557 -12.86 34.89 -5.12
N ASP A 558 -13.04 33.68 -4.61
CA ASP A 558 -13.80 32.60 -5.26
C ASP A 558 -15.25 32.50 -4.76
N TRP A 559 -15.96 31.43 -5.13
CA TRP A 559 -17.35 31.21 -4.75
C TRP A 559 -17.54 31.13 -3.23
N THR A 560 -16.52 30.71 -2.46
CA THR A 560 -16.61 30.59 -0.99
C THR A 560 -16.68 31.96 -0.30
N ILE A 561 -16.45 33.05 -1.04
CA ILE A 561 -16.49 34.43 -0.55
C ILE A 561 -17.29 35.34 -1.50
N GLY A 562 -18.20 34.76 -2.30
CA GLY A 562 -19.08 35.50 -3.21
C GLY A 562 -18.34 36.29 -4.29
N TYR A 563 -17.18 35.79 -4.73
CA TYR A 563 -16.34 36.37 -5.78
C TYR A 563 -15.82 37.79 -5.48
N GLY A 564 -15.93 38.25 -4.23
CA GLY A 564 -15.63 39.63 -3.86
C GLY A 564 -16.66 40.64 -4.40
N ARG A 565 -17.88 40.20 -4.72
CA ARG A 565 -18.91 41.01 -5.39
C ARG A 565 -20.04 41.41 -4.43
N PHE A 566 -20.81 42.41 -4.86
CA PHE A 566 -22.07 42.81 -4.21
C PHE A 566 -23.12 41.68 -4.29
N PRO A 567 -23.95 41.47 -3.24
CA PRO A 567 -24.10 42.28 -2.04
C PRO A 567 -23.11 41.99 -0.91
N LEU A 568 -22.30 40.93 -0.98
CA LEU A 568 -21.37 40.59 0.11
C LEU A 568 -20.22 41.58 0.28
N PHE A 569 -19.78 42.18 -0.82
CA PHE A 569 -18.75 43.21 -0.83
C PHE A 569 -19.35 44.49 -1.37
N SER A 570 -19.03 45.62 -0.74
CA SER A 570 -19.48 46.91 -1.23
C SER A 570 -18.97 47.20 -2.65
N ARG A 571 -19.84 47.75 -3.51
CA ARG A 571 -19.52 48.04 -4.93
C ARG A 571 -18.44 49.11 -5.06
N GLY A 572 -18.46 50.11 -4.19
CA GLY A 572 -17.59 51.28 -4.25
C GLY A 572 -16.28 51.15 -3.46
N ALA A 573 -16.06 50.02 -2.77
CA ALA A 573 -14.82 49.85 -2.02
C ALA A 573 -13.61 49.77 -2.93
N LYS A 574 -12.56 50.50 -2.52
CA LYS A 574 -11.24 50.41 -3.15
C LYS A 574 -10.58 49.07 -2.82
N VAL A 575 -9.77 48.53 -3.72
CA VAL A 575 -9.10 47.24 -3.52
C VAL A 575 -7.61 47.34 -3.83
N ALA A 576 -6.80 47.03 -2.83
CA ALA A 576 -5.42 46.63 -3.00
C ALA A 576 -5.33 45.10 -2.96
N GLN A 577 -4.82 44.47 -4.01
CA GLN A 577 -4.68 43.01 -4.09
C GLN A 577 -3.21 42.62 -4.24
N VAL A 578 -2.78 41.63 -3.45
CA VAL A 578 -1.45 41.03 -3.49
C VAL A 578 -1.57 39.55 -3.85
N ASP A 579 -0.93 39.12 -4.93
CA ASP A 579 -0.81 37.70 -5.30
C ASP A 579 0.55 37.45 -5.95
N ILE A 580 1.07 36.23 -5.80
CA ILE A 580 2.34 35.84 -6.42
C ILE A 580 2.18 35.54 -7.93
N VAL A 581 0.94 35.33 -8.38
CA VAL A 581 0.59 35.03 -9.78
C VAL A 581 -0.07 36.27 -10.42
N PRO A 582 0.54 36.87 -11.45
CA PRO A 582 0.00 38.04 -12.14
C PRO A 582 -1.45 37.87 -12.61
N GLU A 583 -1.79 36.71 -13.16
CA GLU A 583 -3.11 36.40 -13.74
C GLU A 583 -4.24 36.31 -12.69
N ALA A 584 -3.90 36.36 -11.39
CA ALA A 584 -4.88 36.37 -10.31
C ALA A 584 -5.35 37.78 -9.93
N ILE A 585 -4.57 38.80 -10.28
CA ILE A 585 -4.87 40.20 -9.96
C ILE A 585 -6.08 40.67 -10.77
N GLY A 586 -7.12 41.19 -10.11
CA GLY A 586 -8.31 41.76 -10.77
C GLY A 586 -9.22 40.75 -11.46
N LYS A 587 -9.07 39.45 -11.19
CA LYS A 587 -9.80 38.39 -11.92
C LYS A 587 -11.32 38.44 -11.76
N THR A 588 -11.84 38.75 -10.57
CA THR A 588 -13.27 38.63 -10.27
C THR A 588 -13.99 39.96 -10.03
N ARG A 589 -13.24 41.01 -9.70
CA ARG A 589 -13.71 42.39 -9.53
C ARG A 589 -12.61 43.37 -9.96
N PRO A 590 -12.97 44.62 -10.33
CA PRO A 590 -12.00 45.69 -10.53
C PRO A 590 -11.15 45.92 -9.26
N ILE A 591 -9.89 46.28 -9.48
CA ILE A 591 -8.91 46.63 -8.44
C ILE A 591 -8.34 48.02 -8.68
N ASP A 592 -7.91 48.68 -7.59
CA ASP A 592 -7.27 50.00 -7.63
C ASP A 592 -5.75 49.86 -7.62
N VAL A 593 -5.23 48.89 -6.85
CA VAL A 593 -3.80 48.60 -6.75
C VAL A 593 -3.57 47.09 -6.84
N GLY A 594 -2.81 46.65 -7.83
CA GLY A 594 -2.48 45.24 -8.04
C GLY A 594 -0.99 45.00 -7.85
N ILE A 595 -0.60 44.25 -6.82
CA ILE A 595 0.80 43.98 -6.47
C ILE A 595 1.12 42.52 -6.78
N VAL A 596 2.03 42.29 -7.73
CA VAL A 596 2.61 40.97 -7.95
C VAL A 596 3.78 40.79 -6.99
N GLY A 597 3.68 39.82 -6.08
CA GLY A 597 4.72 39.57 -5.08
C GLY A 597 4.35 38.46 -4.09
N ASP A 598 5.33 37.99 -3.34
CA ASP A 598 5.07 37.10 -2.21
C ASP A 598 4.33 37.86 -1.11
N ALA A 599 3.23 37.29 -0.60
CA ALA A 599 2.38 37.95 0.38
C ALA A 599 3.15 38.36 1.64
N GLY A 600 4.10 37.54 2.11
CA GLY A 600 4.92 37.86 3.26
C GLY A 600 5.94 38.96 2.99
N GLN A 601 6.58 38.94 1.83
CA GLN A 601 7.52 40.02 1.44
C GLN A 601 6.81 41.37 1.32
N VAL A 602 5.66 41.42 0.64
CA VAL A 602 4.88 42.64 0.49
C VAL A 602 4.41 43.16 1.85
N LEU A 603 4.01 42.27 2.75
CA LEU A 603 3.61 42.63 4.10
C LEU A 603 4.75 43.22 4.93
N ARG A 604 5.98 42.69 4.80
CA ARG A 604 7.18 43.29 5.42
C ARG A 604 7.49 44.66 4.82
N GLN A 605 7.40 44.81 3.51
CA GLN A 605 7.56 46.13 2.87
C GLN A 605 6.52 47.13 3.40
N MET A 606 5.27 46.69 3.62
CA MET A 606 4.24 47.53 4.23
C MET A 606 4.60 47.91 5.66
N LEU A 607 5.02 46.94 6.49
CA LEU A 607 5.46 47.17 7.88
C LEU A 607 6.64 48.16 7.97
N ASP A 608 7.61 48.05 7.06
CA ASP A 608 8.77 48.95 7.02
C ASP A 608 8.37 50.39 6.66
N LEU A 609 7.31 50.57 5.86
CA LEU A 609 6.78 51.86 5.46
C LEU A 609 5.76 52.45 6.45
N LEU A 610 5.14 51.64 7.31
CA LEU A 610 4.14 52.11 8.29
C LEU A 610 4.64 53.30 9.15
N PRO A 611 5.90 53.36 9.61
CA PRO A 611 6.41 54.52 10.35
C PRO A 611 6.42 55.83 9.56
N GLU A 612 6.32 55.81 8.23
CA GLU A 612 6.20 57.01 7.39
C GLU A 612 4.74 57.46 7.21
N VAL A 613 3.78 56.59 7.53
CA VAL A 613 2.34 56.82 7.33
C VAL A 613 1.72 57.43 8.59
N ARG A 614 1.00 58.55 8.45
CA ARG A 614 0.32 59.28 9.53
C ARG A 614 -1.14 59.57 9.18
N ASP A 615 -1.91 59.99 10.17
CA ASP A 615 -3.28 60.50 10.00
C ASP A 615 -4.24 59.49 9.33
N TRP A 616 -4.43 58.33 9.98
CA TRP A 616 -5.37 57.31 9.53
C TRP A 616 -6.82 57.82 9.65
N SER A 617 -7.60 57.70 8.57
CA SER A 617 -9.00 58.13 8.50
C SER A 617 -10.00 57.11 9.04
N MET A 618 -9.49 55.98 9.56
CA MET A 618 -10.31 54.88 10.06
C MET A 618 -11.25 55.37 11.15
N ASP A 619 -12.52 55.02 11.02
CA ASP A 619 -13.53 55.28 12.03
C ASP A 619 -13.18 54.49 13.32
N PRO A 620 -13.04 55.15 14.48
CA PRO A 620 -12.66 54.49 15.74
C PRO A 620 -13.59 53.34 16.14
N ASP A 621 -14.87 53.39 15.76
CA ASP A 621 -15.85 52.35 16.09
C ASP A 621 -15.88 51.21 15.05
N TRP A 622 -15.14 51.34 13.95
CA TRP A 622 -15.14 50.33 12.89
C TRP A 622 -14.70 48.95 13.37
N PRO A 623 -13.59 48.79 14.13
CA PRO A 623 -13.16 47.45 14.56
C PRO A 623 -14.19 46.71 15.40
N ALA A 624 -14.82 47.40 16.37
CA ALA A 624 -15.87 46.83 17.19
C ALA A 624 -17.11 46.45 16.36
N ARG A 625 -17.52 47.29 15.41
CA ARG A 625 -18.63 46.98 14.48
C ARG A 625 -18.33 45.78 13.59
N ALA A 626 -17.13 45.72 13.00
CA ALA A 626 -16.71 44.62 12.14
C ALA A 626 -16.63 43.28 12.89
N ARG A 627 -16.14 43.27 14.14
CA ARG A 627 -16.21 42.08 15.01
C ARG A 627 -17.66 41.72 15.35
N GLY A 628 -18.49 42.72 15.63
CA GLY A 628 -19.90 42.56 15.99
C GLY A 628 -20.72 41.78 14.96
N THR A 629 -20.40 41.89 13.66
CA THR A 629 -21.13 41.15 12.61
C THR A 629 -20.97 39.63 12.72
N LEU A 630 -19.80 39.14 13.16
CA LEU A 630 -19.58 37.71 13.41
C LEU A 630 -20.46 37.20 14.55
N LEU A 631 -20.52 37.96 15.65
CA LEU A 631 -21.31 37.62 16.83
C LEU A 631 -22.81 37.64 16.50
N ALA A 632 -23.27 38.67 15.79
CA ALA A 632 -24.64 38.79 15.33
C ALA A 632 -25.04 37.62 14.41
N MET A 633 -24.15 37.21 13.49
CA MET A 633 -24.39 36.06 12.60
C MET A 633 -24.57 34.76 13.39
N ARG A 634 -23.72 34.51 14.41
CA ARG A 634 -23.88 33.35 15.33
C ARG A 634 -25.19 33.42 16.10
N GLU A 635 -25.58 34.58 16.60
CA GLU A 635 -26.83 34.73 17.33
C GLU A 635 -28.05 34.51 16.43
N GLU A 636 -28.05 35.09 15.21
CA GLU A 636 -29.12 34.94 14.23
C GLU A 636 -29.29 33.49 13.78
N THR A 637 -28.18 32.79 13.53
CA THR A 637 -28.22 31.38 13.14
C THR A 637 -28.80 30.50 14.26
N ALA A 638 -28.46 30.77 15.52
CA ALA A 638 -29.03 30.07 16.67
C ALA A 638 -30.53 30.36 16.84
N LYS A 639 -30.95 31.62 16.69
CA LYS A 639 -32.38 31.99 16.71
C LYS A 639 -33.15 31.35 15.57
N ALA A 640 -32.58 31.29 14.37
CA ALA A 640 -33.21 30.68 13.19
C ALA A 640 -33.46 29.17 13.35
N ALA A 641 -32.69 28.48 14.20
CA ALA A 641 -32.95 27.09 14.56
C ALA A 641 -34.19 26.90 15.44
N ARG A 642 -34.76 27.99 15.99
CA ARG A 642 -36.00 28.02 16.80
C ARG A 642 -35.99 26.97 17.92
N LEU A 643 -34.87 26.85 18.62
CA LEU A 643 -34.63 25.76 19.58
C LEU A 643 -35.72 25.68 20.65
N ASP A 644 -36.24 26.81 21.13
CA ASP A 644 -37.29 26.89 22.14
C ASP A 644 -38.67 26.43 21.65
N GLU A 645 -38.91 26.48 20.32
CA GLU A 645 -40.19 26.07 19.70
C GLU A 645 -40.18 24.59 19.26
N ARG A 646 -39.03 23.91 19.35
CA ARG A 646 -38.89 22.53 18.86
C ARG A 646 -39.56 21.52 19.80
N PRO A 647 -40.28 20.51 19.28
CA PRO A 647 -40.80 19.41 20.10
C PRO A 647 -39.67 18.72 20.88
N LYS A 648 -39.94 18.40 22.15
CA LYS A 648 -38.93 17.80 23.06
C LYS A 648 -38.52 16.38 22.69
N ASP A 649 -39.37 15.67 21.95
CA ASP A 649 -39.17 14.32 21.43
C ASP A 649 -38.40 14.30 20.10
N ARG A 650 -38.14 15.47 19.51
CA ARG A 650 -37.35 15.59 18.28
C ARG A 650 -35.85 15.44 18.60
N PRO A 651 -35.07 14.75 17.74
CA PRO A 651 -33.62 14.69 17.93
C PRO A 651 -32.97 16.09 17.97
N MET A 652 -31.77 16.16 18.55
CA MET A 652 -31.08 17.44 18.72
C MET A 652 -30.79 18.11 17.38
N HIS A 653 -30.82 19.44 17.36
CA HIS A 653 -30.40 20.19 16.18
C HIS A 653 -28.86 20.21 16.09
N SER A 654 -28.29 20.13 14.88
CA SER A 654 -26.83 20.13 14.70
C SER A 654 -26.13 21.34 15.31
N ILE A 655 -26.80 22.48 15.42
CA ILE A 655 -26.22 23.67 16.07
C ILE A 655 -25.94 23.44 17.56
N GLN A 656 -26.79 22.67 18.26
CA GLN A 656 -26.58 22.32 19.66
C GLN A 656 -25.36 21.40 19.80
N LEU A 657 -25.18 20.48 18.85
CA LEU A 657 -23.98 19.65 18.77
C LEU A 657 -22.72 20.50 18.60
N VAL A 658 -22.68 21.41 17.63
CA VAL A 658 -21.47 22.23 17.40
C VAL A 658 -21.19 23.16 18.58
N GLN A 659 -22.21 23.72 19.22
CA GLN A 659 -22.05 24.54 20.44
C GLN A 659 -21.47 23.73 21.60
N ALA A 660 -22.01 22.53 21.87
CA ALA A 660 -21.51 21.66 22.92
C ALA A 660 -20.07 21.19 22.64
N LEU A 661 -19.76 20.89 21.37
CA LEU A 661 -18.42 20.53 20.93
C LEU A 661 -17.45 21.71 21.10
N ALA A 662 -17.80 22.91 20.64
CA ALA A 662 -16.97 24.11 20.79
C ALA A 662 -16.65 24.43 22.26
N ALA A 663 -17.60 24.18 23.17
CA ALA A 663 -17.43 24.46 24.59
C ALA A 663 -16.52 23.45 25.33
N CYS A 664 -16.36 22.22 24.81
CA CYS A 664 -15.61 21.16 25.49
C CYS A 664 -14.24 20.84 24.88
N LEU A 665 -13.92 21.39 23.71
CA LEU A 665 -12.62 21.18 23.06
C LEU A 665 -11.55 22.12 23.60
N ASP A 666 -10.32 21.62 23.65
CA ASP A 666 -9.14 22.42 23.96
C ASP A 666 -9.00 23.57 22.95
N ARG A 667 -8.57 24.74 23.44
CA ARG A 667 -8.41 25.97 22.63
C ARG A 667 -7.55 25.75 21.38
N GLU A 668 -6.51 24.93 21.50
CA GLU A 668 -5.54 24.61 20.45
C GLU A 668 -5.82 23.30 19.72
N ALA A 669 -6.96 22.64 19.98
CA ALA A 669 -7.35 21.45 19.25
C ALA A 669 -7.45 21.74 17.75
N ILE A 670 -7.10 20.74 16.93
CA ILE A 670 -7.29 20.78 15.48
C ILE A 670 -8.68 20.25 15.18
N LYS A 671 -9.47 21.05 14.48
CA LYS A 671 -10.83 20.70 14.05
C LYS A 671 -10.86 20.56 12.55
N VAL A 672 -11.23 19.40 12.06
CA VAL A 672 -11.48 19.13 10.66
C VAL A 672 -12.98 19.09 10.44
N VAL A 673 -13.47 19.76 9.41
CA VAL A 673 -14.89 19.95 9.15
C VAL A 673 -15.23 19.45 7.75
N ASP A 674 -16.21 18.55 7.67
CA ASP A 674 -16.70 17.93 6.42
C ASP A 674 -18.23 17.76 6.47
N GLY A 675 -18.88 17.69 5.31
CA GLY A 675 -20.33 17.65 5.16
C GLY A 675 -20.94 19.00 4.76
N GLY A 676 -22.25 18.99 4.50
CA GLY A 676 -23.02 20.17 4.09
C GLY A 676 -23.38 21.07 5.28
N TYR A 677 -24.59 20.91 5.83
CA TYR A 677 -25.06 21.74 6.95
C TYR A 677 -24.17 21.70 8.18
N ILE A 678 -23.76 20.51 8.62
CA ILE A 678 -22.85 20.39 9.76
C ILE A 678 -21.51 21.09 9.48
N GLY A 679 -21.07 21.08 8.22
CA GLY A 679 -19.88 21.78 7.78
C GLY A 679 -20.00 23.30 7.94
N ALA A 680 -21.12 23.87 7.51
CA ALA A 680 -21.42 25.29 7.67
C ALA A 680 -21.48 25.72 9.15
N PHE A 681 -22.19 24.94 9.99
CA PHE A 681 -22.22 25.20 11.43
C PHE A 681 -20.83 25.06 12.06
N GLY A 682 -20.06 24.04 11.68
CA GLY A 682 -18.69 23.82 12.14
C GLY A 682 -17.78 25.02 11.84
N ILE A 683 -17.76 25.48 10.59
CA ILE A 683 -16.95 26.66 10.19
C ILE A 683 -17.38 27.92 10.95
N GLN A 684 -18.68 28.08 11.20
CA GLN A 684 -19.21 29.25 11.89
C GLN A 684 -18.88 29.29 13.38
N TYR A 685 -18.92 28.16 14.10
CA TYR A 685 -18.83 28.12 15.57
C TYR A 685 -17.50 27.59 16.10
N LEU A 686 -16.76 26.77 15.34
CA LEU A 686 -15.45 26.30 15.77
C LEU A 686 -14.40 27.36 15.48
N ASP A 687 -13.68 27.80 16.52
CA ASP A 687 -12.67 28.85 16.44
C ASP A 687 -11.27 28.26 16.17
N ALA A 688 -10.53 28.85 15.24
CA ALA A 688 -9.13 28.51 14.98
C ALA A 688 -8.21 29.44 15.77
N ASN A 689 -7.49 28.89 16.74
CA ASN A 689 -6.55 29.65 17.57
C ASN A 689 -5.08 29.28 17.33
N VAL A 690 -4.86 28.34 16.41
CA VAL A 690 -3.57 27.95 15.88
C VAL A 690 -3.69 27.85 14.35
N PRO A 691 -2.60 28.04 13.59
CA PRO A 691 -2.63 27.86 12.15
C PRO A 691 -3.17 26.49 11.74
N GLY A 692 -4.15 26.45 10.85
CA GLY A 692 -4.81 25.20 10.44
C GLY A 692 -5.73 24.58 11.51
N GLY A 693 -5.93 25.24 12.66
CA GLY A 693 -6.72 24.76 13.79
C GLY A 693 -8.21 24.53 13.49
N VAL A 694 -8.70 25.07 12.37
CA VAL A 694 -9.96 24.67 11.72
C VAL A 694 -9.68 24.51 10.23
N THR A 695 -9.85 23.31 9.70
CA THR A 695 -9.66 22.98 8.28
C THR A 695 -10.93 22.36 7.70
N TRP A 696 -11.22 22.63 6.44
CA TRP A 696 -12.42 22.14 5.74
C TRP A 696 -12.16 21.88 4.26
N VAL A 697 -13.18 21.40 3.55
CA VAL A 697 -13.16 20.98 2.12
C VAL A 697 -12.64 22.05 1.14
N GLY A 698 -12.69 23.34 1.51
CA GLY A 698 -12.16 24.43 0.69
C GLY A 698 -12.92 24.65 -0.63
N SER A 699 -12.25 25.26 -1.61
CA SER A 699 -12.88 25.69 -2.88
C SER A 699 -13.40 24.54 -3.75
N ALA A 700 -12.90 23.31 -3.58
CA ALA A 700 -13.36 22.15 -4.34
C ALA A 700 -14.70 21.60 -3.83
N ALA A 701 -15.11 21.95 -2.60
CA ALA A 701 -16.29 21.39 -1.93
C ALA A 701 -16.37 19.85 -1.95
N HIS A 702 -15.23 19.17 -2.03
CA HIS A 702 -15.17 17.72 -2.14
C HIS A 702 -15.48 17.07 -0.79
N LEU A 703 -16.57 16.29 -0.71
CA LEU A 703 -16.95 15.56 0.50
C LEU A 703 -16.07 14.32 0.70
N GLY A 704 -15.86 13.90 1.95
CA GLY A 704 -15.08 12.71 2.30
C GLY A 704 -13.60 12.97 2.56
N VAL A 705 -13.19 14.22 2.70
CA VAL A 705 -11.79 14.59 3.06
C VAL A 705 -11.54 14.47 4.57
N GLY A 706 -12.60 14.54 5.38
CA GLY A 706 -12.49 14.82 6.81
C GLY A 706 -11.64 13.82 7.58
N LEU A 707 -11.78 12.53 7.28
CA LEU A 707 -11.04 11.49 7.98
C LEU A 707 -9.55 11.50 7.61
N ALA A 708 -9.24 11.63 6.31
CA ALA A 708 -7.87 11.76 5.82
C ALA A 708 -7.16 12.97 6.41
N TYR A 709 -7.86 14.11 6.48
CA TYR A 709 -7.33 15.35 7.04
C TYR A 709 -7.06 15.23 8.55
N ALA A 710 -7.95 14.57 9.31
CA ALA A 710 -7.74 14.37 10.74
C ALA A 710 -6.56 13.43 11.03
N ILE A 711 -6.44 12.34 10.27
CA ILE A 711 -5.29 11.43 10.37
C ILE A 711 -3.98 12.19 10.11
N ALA A 712 -3.91 12.94 9.01
CA ALA A 712 -2.73 13.73 8.67
C ALA A 712 -2.44 14.83 9.72
N GLY A 713 -3.47 15.49 10.25
CA GLY A 713 -3.33 16.49 11.32
C GLY A 713 -2.74 15.91 12.59
N LYS A 714 -3.18 14.71 12.99
CA LYS A 714 -2.63 14.02 14.17
C LYS A 714 -1.21 13.49 13.93
N LEU A 715 -0.89 13.08 12.70
CA LEU A 715 0.48 12.72 12.33
C LEU A 715 1.42 13.93 12.34
N ALA A 716 0.93 15.11 11.92
CA ALA A 716 1.68 16.36 11.92
C ALA A 716 1.86 16.96 13.33
N HIS A 717 0.85 16.79 14.19
CA HIS A 717 0.83 17.27 15.57
C HIS A 717 0.42 16.16 16.55
N PRO A 718 1.31 15.19 16.84
CA PRO A 718 1.00 14.06 17.71
C PRO A 718 0.53 14.46 19.11
N GLU A 719 0.96 15.62 19.60
CA GLU A 719 0.64 16.19 20.90
C GLU A 719 -0.77 16.80 20.99
N LYS A 720 -1.35 17.23 19.86
CA LYS A 720 -2.61 17.97 19.87
C LYS A 720 -3.83 17.05 19.81
N PRO A 721 -4.95 17.39 20.49
CA PRO A 721 -6.24 16.77 20.23
C PRO A 721 -6.68 17.08 18.80
N VAL A 722 -7.22 16.08 18.11
CA VAL A 722 -7.72 16.22 16.73
C VAL A 722 -9.14 15.67 16.66
N VAL A 723 -10.06 16.50 16.18
CA VAL A 723 -11.46 16.15 15.97
C VAL A 723 -11.84 16.32 14.51
N ALA A 724 -12.48 15.32 13.92
CA ALA A 724 -13.20 15.45 12.66
C ALA A 724 -14.69 15.59 12.94
N LEU A 725 -15.29 16.74 12.66
CA LEU A 725 -16.73 16.94 12.65
C LEU A 725 -17.24 16.68 11.22
N MET A 726 -18.05 15.63 11.06
CA MET A 726 -18.48 15.14 9.75
C MET A 726 -20.00 14.92 9.72
N GLY A 727 -20.61 15.04 8.54
CA GLY A 727 -21.95 14.48 8.30
C GLY A 727 -21.86 12.98 8.03
N ASP A 728 -22.92 12.23 8.32
CA ASP A 728 -23.05 10.80 8.01
C ASP A 728 -22.78 10.49 6.53
N GLY A 729 -23.35 11.27 5.62
CA GLY A 729 -23.12 11.09 4.18
C GLY A 729 -21.65 11.31 3.79
N SER A 730 -21.02 12.38 4.28
CA SER A 730 -19.60 12.65 4.02
C SER A 730 -18.68 11.58 4.63
N PHE A 731 -19.01 11.08 5.83
CA PHE A 731 -18.25 10.03 6.48
C PHE A 731 -18.32 8.73 5.69
N GLY A 732 -19.50 8.37 5.16
CA GLY A 732 -19.69 7.17 4.34
C GLY A 732 -18.74 7.07 3.14
N LEU A 733 -18.32 8.19 2.55
CA LEU A 733 -17.40 8.24 1.41
C LEU A 733 -15.95 7.83 1.76
N CYS A 734 -15.56 7.94 3.04
CA CYS A 734 -14.19 7.68 3.48
C CYS A 734 -14.11 6.78 4.73
N ALA A 735 -15.22 6.21 5.20
CA ALA A 735 -15.36 5.55 6.50
C ALA A 735 -14.29 4.48 6.76
N MET A 736 -13.85 3.77 5.71
CA MET A 736 -12.84 2.72 5.83
C MET A 736 -11.44 3.26 6.16
N GLU A 737 -11.16 4.55 6.07
CA GLU A 737 -9.90 5.10 6.61
C GLU A 737 -9.87 5.12 8.14
N PHE A 738 -10.98 4.81 8.81
CA PHE A 738 -10.96 4.58 10.25
C PHE A 738 -10.08 3.37 10.60
N ASP A 739 -10.11 2.32 9.76
CA ASP A 739 -9.18 1.20 9.85
C ASP A 739 -7.72 1.66 9.66
N THR A 740 -7.45 2.60 8.74
CA THR A 740 -6.13 3.20 8.60
C THR A 740 -5.66 3.87 9.89
N ALA A 741 -6.53 4.65 10.54
CA ALA A 741 -6.23 5.25 11.84
C ALA A 741 -5.92 4.18 12.91
N VAL A 742 -6.67 3.08 12.94
CA VAL A 742 -6.43 1.96 13.89
C VAL A 742 -5.10 1.26 13.61
N ARG A 743 -4.85 0.82 12.37
CA ARG A 743 -3.60 0.11 12.00
C ARG A 743 -2.36 0.94 12.28
N HIS A 744 -2.43 2.25 12.04
CA HIS A 744 -1.34 3.19 12.28
C HIS A 744 -1.31 3.80 13.68
N LYS A 745 -2.24 3.40 14.56
CA LYS A 745 -2.37 3.87 15.95
C LYS A 745 -2.43 5.40 16.05
N VAL A 746 -3.31 6.01 15.28
CA VAL A 746 -3.47 7.47 15.18
C VAL A 746 -4.74 7.89 15.94
N PRO A 747 -4.63 8.33 17.21
CA PRO A 747 -5.81 8.57 18.05
C PRO A 747 -6.48 9.90 17.71
N ILE A 748 -7.46 9.82 16.82
CA ILE A 748 -8.36 10.92 16.44
C ILE A 748 -9.77 10.65 16.96
N VAL A 749 -10.56 11.71 17.17
CA VAL A 749 -11.99 11.58 17.50
C VAL A 749 -12.82 12.06 16.31
N VAL A 750 -13.67 11.19 15.78
CA VAL A 750 -14.60 11.51 14.70
C VAL A 750 -15.99 11.72 15.31
N VAL A 751 -16.54 12.91 15.17
CA VAL A 751 -17.89 13.26 15.60
C VAL A 751 -18.77 13.30 14.37
N ILE A 752 -19.73 12.38 14.29
CA ILE A 752 -20.65 12.28 13.16
C ILE A 752 -21.98 12.91 13.55
N ALA A 753 -22.39 13.97 12.84
CA ALA A 753 -23.76 14.45 12.86
C ALA A 753 -24.59 13.58 11.92
N ASN A 754 -25.34 12.65 12.49
CA ASN A 754 -26.10 11.66 11.76
C ASN A 754 -27.55 12.13 11.63
N ASP A 755 -27.85 12.83 10.53
CA ASP A 755 -29.19 13.31 10.19
C ASP A 755 -29.87 12.44 9.10
N GLU A 756 -29.34 11.23 8.93
CA GLU A 756 -29.88 10.17 8.09
C GLU A 756 -30.02 10.58 6.62
N GLY A 757 -29.15 11.47 6.12
CA GLY A 757 -29.28 11.94 4.75
C GLY A 757 -28.32 13.00 4.24
N TRP A 758 -28.49 13.31 2.95
CA TRP A 758 -27.92 14.50 2.32
C TRP A 758 -28.74 15.73 2.68
N GLY A 759 -28.68 16.16 3.95
CA GLY A 759 -29.58 17.17 4.54
C GLY A 759 -29.68 18.49 3.78
N GLU A 760 -28.55 19.02 3.30
CA GLU A 760 -28.53 20.26 2.49
C GLU A 760 -29.25 20.09 1.14
N VAL A 761 -29.01 18.96 0.46
CA VAL A 761 -29.65 18.64 -0.83
C VAL A 761 -31.15 18.40 -0.64
N ARG A 762 -31.54 17.70 0.45
CA ARG A 762 -32.95 17.47 0.82
C ARG A 762 -33.70 18.79 0.98
N ASP A 763 -33.17 19.72 1.78
CA ASP A 763 -33.78 21.03 1.94
C ASP A 763 -33.75 21.86 0.64
N GLY A 764 -32.67 21.74 -0.15
CA GLY A 764 -32.55 22.38 -1.46
C GLY A 764 -33.61 21.92 -2.46
N GLN A 765 -33.94 20.62 -2.49
CA GLN A 765 -35.03 20.07 -3.31
C GLN A 765 -36.39 20.55 -2.81
N ARG A 766 -36.63 20.47 -1.50
CA ARG A 766 -37.86 20.93 -0.86
C ARG A 766 -38.18 22.38 -1.20
N ARG A 767 -37.20 23.29 -1.07
CA ARG A 767 -37.38 24.72 -1.36
C ARG A 767 -37.69 25.02 -2.83
N ARG A 768 -37.16 24.22 -3.76
CA ARG A 768 -37.30 24.45 -5.22
C ARG A 768 -38.50 23.74 -5.83
N PHE A 769 -38.81 22.55 -5.36
CA PHE A 769 -39.73 21.63 -6.02
C PHE A 769 -40.89 21.18 -5.12
N GLY A 770 -40.88 21.51 -3.82
CA GLY A 770 -41.90 21.10 -2.85
C GLY A 770 -41.58 19.77 -2.15
N GLU A 771 -42.35 19.47 -1.09
CA GLU A 771 -42.14 18.29 -0.22
C GLU A 771 -42.25 16.95 -1.00
N ASP A 772 -43.21 16.84 -1.91
CA ASP A 772 -43.47 15.60 -2.67
C ASP A 772 -42.39 15.27 -3.73
N ARG A 773 -41.35 16.10 -3.82
CA ARG A 773 -40.26 16.00 -4.82
C ARG A 773 -38.91 15.75 -4.19
N ILE A 774 -38.87 15.41 -2.91
CA ILE A 774 -37.65 14.97 -2.22
C ILE A 774 -37.33 13.54 -2.64
N VAL A 775 -36.16 13.34 -3.24
CA VAL A 775 -35.73 12.02 -3.77
C VAL A 775 -34.22 11.87 -3.71
N ALA A 776 -33.76 10.63 -3.44
CA ALA A 776 -32.35 10.23 -3.41
C ALA A 776 -31.49 10.98 -2.37
N THR A 777 -32.09 11.39 -1.24
CA THR A 777 -31.41 12.13 -0.17
C THR A 777 -31.43 11.44 1.19
N HIS A 778 -32.23 10.40 1.40
CA HIS A 778 -32.29 9.66 2.66
C HIS A 778 -31.27 8.51 2.66
N LEU A 779 -30.46 8.43 3.72
CA LEU A 779 -29.45 7.40 3.95
C LEU A 779 -29.84 6.43 5.09
N GLY A 780 -30.76 6.84 5.96
CA GLY A 780 -31.18 6.08 7.13
C GLY A 780 -30.16 6.15 8.28
N LEU A 781 -30.60 5.77 9.48
CA LEU A 781 -29.73 5.74 10.66
C LEU A 781 -28.74 4.57 10.62
N VAL A 782 -27.47 4.88 10.45
CA VAL A 782 -26.36 3.91 10.51
C VAL A 782 -25.60 4.01 11.83
N ARG A 783 -25.33 2.87 12.48
CA ARG A 783 -24.57 2.77 13.73
C ARG A 783 -23.05 2.74 13.49
N TYR A 784 -22.49 3.87 13.07
CA TYR A 784 -21.04 4.02 12.83
C TYR A 784 -20.18 3.84 14.08
N ASP A 785 -20.74 4.06 15.27
CA ASP A 785 -20.11 3.73 16.54
C ASP A 785 -19.84 2.23 16.70
N GLU A 786 -20.75 1.36 16.22
CA GLU A 786 -20.52 -0.09 16.21
C GLU A 786 -19.47 -0.49 15.16
N MET A 787 -19.40 0.23 14.03
CA MET A 787 -18.31 0.07 13.05
C MET A 787 -16.94 0.38 13.68
N ALA A 788 -16.83 1.44 14.49
CA ALA A 788 -15.58 1.74 15.18
C ALA A 788 -15.12 0.60 16.07
N LYS A 789 -16.03 0.03 16.87
CA LYS A 789 -15.73 -1.13 17.73
C LYS A 789 -15.29 -2.34 16.92
N ALA A 790 -16.00 -2.63 15.82
CA ALA A 790 -15.68 -3.76 14.94
C ALA A 790 -14.30 -3.63 14.29
N LEU A 791 -13.85 -2.40 14.01
CA LEU A 791 -12.51 -2.12 13.45
C LEU A 791 -11.42 -2.00 14.52
N GLY A 792 -11.75 -2.12 15.82
CA GLY A 792 -10.78 -2.07 16.93
C GLY A 792 -10.55 -0.68 17.54
N GLY A 793 -11.42 0.29 17.26
CA GLY A 793 -11.42 1.61 17.88
C GLY A 793 -12.48 1.77 18.98
N TYR A 794 -12.63 2.99 19.49
CA TYR A 794 -13.68 3.38 20.43
C TYR A 794 -14.94 3.82 19.69
N GLY A 795 -16.11 3.40 20.15
CA GLY A 795 -17.40 3.77 19.54
C GLY A 795 -18.44 4.12 20.59
N GLU A 796 -19.06 5.28 20.46
CA GLU A 796 -20.15 5.73 21.33
C GLU A 796 -21.27 6.38 20.51
N TYR A 797 -22.52 6.08 20.88
CA TYR A 797 -23.73 6.65 20.30
C TYR A 797 -24.34 7.65 21.27
N VAL A 798 -24.75 8.82 20.78
CA VAL A 798 -25.22 9.95 21.59
C VAL A 798 -26.53 10.49 21.03
N GLU A 799 -27.51 10.72 21.90
CA GLU A 799 -28.84 11.24 21.51
C GLU A 799 -29.18 12.57 22.21
N ARG A 800 -28.52 12.87 23.33
CA ARG A 800 -28.81 14.08 24.13
C ARG A 800 -27.61 15.01 24.23
N VAL A 801 -27.88 16.32 24.27
CA VAL A 801 -26.84 17.35 24.21
C VAL A 801 -25.90 17.27 25.41
N GLU A 802 -26.42 16.95 26.59
CA GLU A 802 -25.64 16.80 27.83
C GLU A 802 -24.67 15.60 27.81
N GLU A 803 -24.83 14.66 26.88
CA GLU A 803 -23.95 13.50 26.74
C GLU A 803 -22.71 13.80 25.89
N ILE A 804 -22.73 14.87 25.08
CA ILE A 804 -21.67 15.18 24.11
C ILE A 804 -20.32 15.39 24.80
N ALA A 805 -20.22 16.32 25.76
CA ALA A 805 -18.95 16.62 26.41
C ALA A 805 -18.37 15.40 27.16
N PRO A 806 -19.15 14.64 27.97
CA PRO A 806 -18.68 13.39 28.55
C PRO A 806 -18.22 12.34 27.52
N ALA A 807 -18.94 12.20 26.39
CA ALA A 807 -18.58 11.26 25.33
C ALA A 807 -17.23 11.62 24.67
N ILE A 808 -17.03 12.90 24.35
CA ILE A 808 -15.77 13.41 23.79
C ILE A 808 -14.59 13.20 24.76
N GLN A 809 -14.81 13.47 26.05
CA GLN A 809 -13.78 13.24 27.08
C GLN A 809 -13.39 11.75 27.17
N ARG A 810 -14.36 10.84 27.18
CA ARG A 810 -14.09 9.38 27.17
C ARG A 810 -13.40 8.94 25.90
N ALA A 811 -13.82 9.45 24.74
CA ALA A 811 -13.22 9.15 23.45
C ALA A 811 -11.72 9.51 23.45
N PHE A 812 -11.36 10.71 23.90
CA PHE A 812 -9.94 11.09 24.03
C PHE A 812 -9.20 10.27 25.10
N ALA A 813 -9.83 10.03 26.26
CA ALA A 813 -9.22 9.26 27.34
C ALA A 813 -8.95 7.79 26.96
N SER A 814 -9.67 7.25 25.97
CA SER A 814 -9.44 5.89 25.46
C SER A 814 -8.06 5.70 24.84
N GLY A 815 -7.44 6.76 24.32
CA GLY A 815 -6.18 6.69 23.57
C GLY A 815 -6.27 5.95 22.23
N LEU A 816 -7.48 5.59 21.78
CA LEU A 816 -7.76 4.92 20.52
C LEU A 816 -8.33 5.91 19.50
N PRO A 817 -8.29 5.60 18.19
CA PRO A 817 -9.21 6.22 17.25
C PRO A 817 -10.65 6.00 17.70
N ALA A 818 -11.47 7.03 17.65
CA ALA A 818 -12.81 7.02 18.22
C ALA A 818 -13.86 7.56 17.24
N ILE A 819 -15.07 6.98 17.25
CA ILE A 819 -16.27 7.55 16.64
C ILE A 819 -17.29 7.87 17.74
N VAL A 820 -17.74 9.12 17.78
CA VAL A 820 -18.91 9.56 18.52
C VAL A 820 -20.02 9.84 17.51
N ASN A 821 -20.95 8.91 17.38
CA ASN A 821 -22.06 8.96 16.44
C ASN A 821 -23.25 9.67 17.10
N VAL A 822 -23.55 10.89 16.68
CA VAL A 822 -24.56 11.74 17.31
C VAL A 822 -25.80 11.75 16.43
N HIS A 823 -26.92 11.29 16.97
CA HIS A 823 -28.20 11.38 16.26
C HIS A 823 -28.68 12.82 16.25
N THR A 824 -28.73 13.39 15.06
CA THR A 824 -29.19 14.76 14.82
C THR A 824 -30.46 14.75 14.00
N ASP A 825 -31.27 15.78 14.16
CA ASP A 825 -32.58 15.89 13.53
C ASP A 825 -32.51 15.79 11.99
N PRO A 826 -33.11 14.75 11.38
CA PRO A 826 -33.16 14.60 9.93
C PRO A 826 -33.87 15.78 9.25
N GLU A 827 -34.87 16.37 9.90
CA GLU A 827 -35.67 17.43 9.32
C GLU A 827 -35.15 18.83 9.66
N GLN A 828 -33.90 18.92 10.10
CA GLN A 828 -33.25 20.19 10.42
C GLN A 828 -33.12 21.11 9.22
N ARG A 829 -33.17 22.42 9.46
CA ARG A 829 -33.09 23.46 8.45
C ARG A 829 -32.03 24.46 8.85
N SER A 830 -31.35 25.04 7.87
CA SER A 830 -30.30 26.02 8.17
C SER A 830 -30.43 27.25 7.28
N THR A 831 -30.43 28.41 7.92
CA THR A 831 -30.23 29.70 7.25
C THR A 831 -28.76 29.97 6.92
N ALA A 832 -27.81 29.25 7.56
CA ALA A 832 -26.37 29.44 7.36
C ALA A 832 -25.92 29.13 5.92
N VAL A 833 -26.64 28.24 5.22
CA VAL A 833 -26.38 27.90 3.81
C VAL A 833 -27.48 28.44 2.88
N ALA A 834 -28.73 28.53 3.35
CA ALA A 834 -29.81 29.16 2.58
C ALA A 834 -29.54 30.64 2.26
N GLY A 835 -28.65 31.30 3.00
CA GLY A 835 -28.16 32.66 2.77
C GLY A 835 -26.94 32.82 1.85
N LEU A 836 -26.52 31.77 1.11
CA LEU A 836 -25.47 31.85 0.08
C LEU A 836 -26.09 31.84 -1.34
N PRO A 837 -26.90 32.85 -1.74
CA PRO A 837 -27.68 32.82 -2.98
C PRO A 837 -26.85 32.62 -4.26
N TRP A 838 -25.55 32.91 -4.23
CA TRP A 838 -24.63 32.77 -5.38
C TRP A 838 -24.09 31.34 -5.60
N ILE A 839 -24.42 30.38 -4.74
CA ILE A 839 -24.11 28.95 -4.99
C ILE A 839 -25.11 28.35 -5.97
N THR A 840 -26.24 29.02 -6.21
CA THR A 840 -27.40 28.42 -6.89
C THR A 840 -28.01 29.27 -8.03
N GLU A 841 -27.28 30.27 -8.53
CA GLU A 841 -27.57 30.95 -9.79
C GLU A 841 -26.48 30.70 -10.83
#